data_AF-A0A832WHQ1-F1
#
_entry.id   AF-A0A832WHQ1-F1
#
_cell.length_a   1.000
_cell.length_b   1.000
_cell.length_c   1.000
_cell.angle_alpha   90.00
_cell.angle_beta   90.00
_cell.angle_gamma   90.00
#
_symmetry.space_group_name_H-M   'P 1'
#
loop_
_entity.id
_entity.type
_entity.pdbx_description
1 polymer ?
#
loop_
_entity_poly.entity_id
_entity_poly.type
_entity_poly.pdbx_seq_one_letter_code
_entity_poly.pdbx_strand_id
1 'polypeptide(L)'
;MPSDNNKHSNDFSIIKQDNKIIIDEVLKNRYSHIYDSIIKEEFELNVENCDVLNEIHFNDKVVGFATYTFANQSHLILTNIYILPSHRGNKLFNKEITHLFEKGYVLSINYPSKKIVELLIKYGYAEKVNDSLVVSAINFRVNKLDMISNGTVSNHDYENSFTSLYDLNICAVLLFNITNSESFEVYYSKISAYDKKEISSDVRKNIDGDYFKEIVNILTRRDLEIERRLLLLRNNLPSENLEIKELFSSDLSDIFTDYVEKGMVTLDEIKKIKQQLFIDLTRSSIKKQSIPTRLHYLVLNYHNTREIDENVKNPCPYCNEELDFSQRYCISCGYDIFNDMKTKDKNRFIYQDVLKEKLSFKHSINNIVERKNEFDEEYLITLAICYVIDNLNIRNYYEIFDLAANKYNLTNHNIRKIMDERKFITYNIQESDWFEEGQQFSVSELKEILLKNNLKQSGNKNELIERIQLNVSLDKVKSKVPKITQSGYNFKEDSLPLLYHKQYLENYIYDEFENEFNNSEKTSMDEITIDFLEKHVQSAMESKNHNQLVDSLKLQSMLYSNIRDIEEVLRIELKIFLVNINMLFVDDVYYDYYDAIEERTFKNLKKLMYEYDFDELLFLLGLSYQEFDEKDLIISMDELESILHKIYAQNTTHNLNYRIKYEHYPSKIGNDTFTKSKKQTTIRSLDDYF
;
A
#
# COMPACT_ATOMS: atom_id res chain seq x y z
N MET A 1 6.50 -67.29 -10.40
CA MET A 1 5.24 -66.72 -9.88
C MET A 1 5.60 -65.51 -9.03
N PRO A 2 5.49 -64.29 -9.55
CA PRO A 2 5.57 -63.09 -8.73
C PRO A 2 4.17 -62.79 -8.17
N SER A 3 4.13 -62.64 -6.85
CA SER A 3 2.93 -62.39 -6.05
C SER A 3 2.38 -61.00 -6.26
N ASP A 4 1.08 -60.95 -6.55
CA ASP A 4 0.21 -59.80 -6.45
C ASP A 4 0.38 -59.06 -5.12
N ASN A 5 0.65 -57.76 -5.21
CA ASN A 5 0.32 -56.78 -4.18
C ASN A 5 -0.03 -55.45 -4.86
N ASN A 6 -1.09 -55.47 -5.68
CA ASN A 6 -1.82 -54.27 -6.07
C ASN A 6 -2.65 -53.81 -4.88
N LYS A 7 -2.07 -52.97 -4.02
CA LYS A 7 -2.85 -52.00 -3.25
C LYS A 7 -3.03 -50.77 -4.13
N HIS A 8 -4.27 -50.50 -4.50
CA HIS A 8 -4.69 -49.31 -5.22
C HIS A 8 -4.31 -48.03 -4.46
N SER A 9 -3.22 -47.37 -4.87
CA SER A 9 -3.01 -45.94 -4.72
C SER A 9 -3.24 -45.28 -6.09
N ASN A 10 -3.92 -44.13 -6.11
CA ASN A 10 -4.00 -43.24 -7.28
C ASN A 10 -2.62 -42.59 -7.52
N ASP A 11 -1.59 -43.39 -7.79
CA ASP A 11 -0.25 -42.88 -8.03
C ASP A 11 -0.08 -42.52 -9.51
N PHE A 12 0.31 -41.27 -9.74
CA PHE A 12 0.64 -40.69 -11.04
C PHE A 12 1.73 -41.50 -11.75
N SER A 13 1.53 -41.79 -13.03
CA SER A 13 2.56 -42.25 -13.96
C SER A 13 3.38 -41.05 -14.45
N ILE A 14 4.30 -40.56 -13.61
CA ILE A 14 5.22 -39.49 -14.02
C ILE A 14 6.29 -40.08 -14.93
N ILE A 15 6.40 -39.59 -16.18
CA ILE A 15 7.56 -39.87 -17.03
C ILE A 15 8.63 -38.84 -16.69
N LYS A 16 9.73 -39.29 -16.04
CA LYS A 16 10.97 -38.53 -15.88
C LYS A 16 12.08 -39.21 -16.68
N GLN A 17 12.87 -38.43 -17.41
CA GLN A 17 14.09 -38.88 -18.07
C GLN A 17 15.23 -37.93 -17.71
N ASP A 18 16.47 -38.44 -17.69
CA ASP A 18 17.66 -37.61 -17.42
C ASP A 18 17.91 -36.56 -18.53
N ASN A 19 17.21 -36.68 -19.66
CA ASN A 19 17.18 -35.72 -20.77
C ASN A 19 15.78 -35.10 -20.92
N LYS A 20 15.71 -33.89 -21.51
CA LYS A 20 14.43 -33.24 -21.83
C LYS A 20 13.55 -34.14 -22.70
N ILE A 21 12.27 -34.25 -22.33
CA ILE A 21 11.26 -35.05 -23.00
C ILE A 21 10.75 -34.29 -24.22
N ILE A 22 10.89 -34.88 -25.41
CA ILE A 22 10.31 -34.37 -26.66
C ILE A 22 8.83 -34.75 -26.69
N ILE A 23 7.95 -33.75 -26.53
CA ILE A 23 6.51 -33.98 -26.29
C ILE A 23 5.87 -34.69 -27.50
N ASP A 24 6.16 -34.21 -28.70
CA ASP A 24 5.61 -34.72 -29.95
C ASP A 24 5.89 -36.22 -30.15
N GLU A 25 7.12 -36.66 -29.86
CA GLU A 25 7.51 -38.07 -29.94
C GLU A 25 6.73 -38.94 -28.95
N VAL A 26 6.57 -38.47 -27.70
CA VAL A 26 5.80 -39.21 -26.68
C VAL A 26 4.34 -39.34 -27.09
N LEU A 27 3.72 -38.25 -27.57
CA LEU A 27 2.33 -38.25 -28.01
C LEU A 27 2.11 -39.18 -29.20
N LYS A 28 2.97 -39.13 -30.22
CA LYS A 28 2.91 -40.02 -31.39
C LYS A 28 3.05 -41.49 -31.02
N ASN A 29 3.99 -41.81 -30.12
CA ASN A 29 4.34 -43.18 -29.81
C ASN A 29 3.41 -43.84 -28.79
N ARG A 30 2.84 -43.06 -27.85
CA ARG A 30 2.08 -43.60 -26.70
C ARG A 30 0.62 -43.17 -26.65
N TYR A 31 0.27 -42.02 -27.22
CA TYR A 31 -1.08 -41.43 -27.11
C TYR A 31 -1.57 -40.90 -28.46
N SER A 32 -1.59 -41.77 -29.48
CA SER A 32 -1.98 -41.39 -30.84
C SER A 32 -3.35 -40.72 -30.91
N HIS A 33 -4.31 -41.13 -30.08
CA HIS A 33 -5.64 -40.52 -30.00
C HIS A 33 -5.61 -39.07 -29.50
N ILE A 34 -4.66 -38.70 -28.64
CA ILE A 34 -4.45 -37.32 -28.18
C ILE A 34 -3.73 -36.53 -29.27
N TYR A 35 -2.71 -37.12 -29.88
CA TYR A 35 -1.95 -36.51 -30.98
C TYR A 35 -2.86 -36.14 -32.17
N ASP A 36 -3.70 -37.08 -32.61
CA ASP A 36 -4.67 -36.85 -33.69
C ASP A 36 -5.65 -35.71 -33.36
N SER A 37 -6.06 -35.63 -32.09
CA SER A 37 -6.97 -34.58 -31.61
C SER A 37 -6.29 -33.21 -31.57
N ILE A 38 -5.01 -33.14 -31.20
CA ILE A 38 -4.20 -31.92 -31.24
C ILE A 38 -4.07 -31.40 -32.67
N ILE A 39 -3.77 -32.30 -33.64
CA ILE A 39 -3.70 -31.92 -35.06
C ILE A 39 -5.06 -31.39 -35.52
N LYS A 40 -6.14 -32.11 -35.19
CA LYS A 40 -7.49 -31.76 -35.62
C LYS A 40 -7.96 -30.40 -35.10
N GLU A 41 -7.61 -30.06 -33.86
CA GLU A 41 -7.91 -28.75 -33.27
C GLU A 41 -6.87 -27.68 -33.61
N GLU A 42 -5.81 -28.05 -34.36
CA GLU A 42 -4.67 -27.20 -34.66
C GLU A 42 -4.13 -26.54 -33.38
N PHE A 43 -3.94 -27.36 -32.34
CA PHE A 43 -3.39 -26.93 -31.07
C PHE A 43 -1.87 -26.80 -31.17
N GLU A 44 -1.34 -25.61 -30.92
CA GLU A 44 0.10 -25.34 -30.95
C GLU A 44 0.69 -25.54 -29.56
N LEU A 45 1.79 -26.31 -29.47
CA LEU A 45 2.57 -26.42 -28.24
C LEU A 45 3.32 -25.11 -27.99
N ASN A 46 3.22 -24.57 -26.79
CA ASN A 46 3.99 -23.41 -26.36
C ASN A 46 5.49 -23.73 -26.25
N VAL A 47 5.81 -24.96 -25.86
CA VAL A 47 7.19 -25.48 -25.74
C VAL A 47 7.18 -26.92 -26.22
N GLU A 48 8.13 -27.29 -27.08
CA GLU A 48 8.23 -28.63 -27.67
C GLU A 48 8.87 -29.67 -26.73
N ASN A 49 9.63 -29.20 -25.75
CA ASN A 49 10.41 -30.03 -24.82
C ASN A 49 10.06 -29.70 -23.37
N CYS A 50 10.01 -30.71 -22.51
CA CYS A 50 9.69 -30.54 -21.08
C CYS A 50 10.56 -31.41 -20.16
N ASP A 51 10.58 -31.09 -18.88
CA ASP A 51 11.28 -31.92 -17.87
C ASP A 51 10.33 -32.98 -17.30
N VAL A 52 9.04 -32.67 -17.25
CA VAL A 52 7.99 -33.56 -16.75
C VAL A 52 6.81 -33.54 -17.71
N LEU A 53 6.37 -34.72 -18.13
CA LEU A 53 5.09 -34.93 -18.79
C LEU A 53 4.18 -35.72 -17.85
N ASN A 54 3.05 -35.12 -17.50
CA ASN A 54 2.05 -35.71 -16.64
C ASN A 54 0.82 -36.16 -17.45
N GLU A 55 0.35 -37.37 -17.21
CA GLU A 55 -0.85 -37.91 -17.84
C GLU A 55 -2.11 -37.41 -17.11
N ILE A 56 -3.11 -36.91 -17.85
CA ILE A 56 -4.40 -36.53 -17.27
C ILE A 56 -5.39 -37.67 -17.49
N HIS A 57 -5.88 -38.26 -16.39
CA HIS A 57 -6.75 -39.42 -16.40
C HIS A 57 -8.23 -39.08 -16.14
N PHE A 58 -9.14 -39.81 -16.79
CA PHE A 58 -10.58 -39.82 -16.49
C PHE A 58 -11.12 -41.25 -16.65
N ASN A 59 -11.63 -41.83 -15.56
CA ASN A 59 -12.08 -43.24 -15.49
C ASN A 59 -11.01 -44.21 -16.04
N ASP A 60 -9.79 -44.12 -15.49
CA ASP A 60 -8.62 -44.96 -15.81
C ASP A 60 -8.14 -44.90 -17.27
N LYS A 61 -8.54 -43.85 -18.00
CA LYS A 61 -8.08 -43.58 -19.37
C LYS A 61 -7.32 -42.27 -19.42
N VAL A 62 -6.21 -42.26 -20.15
CA VAL A 62 -5.46 -41.04 -20.47
C VAL A 62 -6.26 -40.22 -21.49
N VAL A 63 -6.76 -39.06 -21.04
CA VAL A 63 -7.61 -38.15 -21.83
C VAL A 63 -6.97 -36.79 -22.07
N GLY A 64 -5.73 -36.62 -21.65
CA GLY A 64 -4.98 -35.38 -21.81
C GLY A 64 -3.57 -35.50 -21.22
N PHE A 65 -2.85 -34.37 -21.22
CA PHE A 65 -1.56 -34.24 -20.57
C PHE A 65 -1.32 -32.81 -20.07
N ALA A 66 -0.41 -32.67 -19.13
CA ALA A 66 0.20 -31.42 -18.73
C ALA A 66 1.73 -31.55 -18.76
N THR A 67 2.44 -30.53 -19.21
CA THR A 67 3.91 -30.56 -19.26
C THR A 67 4.51 -29.43 -18.45
N TYR A 68 5.63 -29.71 -17.77
CA TYR A 68 6.28 -28.79 -16.86
C TYR A 68 7.78 -28.68 -17.12
N THR A 69 8.31 -27.49 -16.82
CA THR A 69 9.75 -27.24 -16.71
C THR A 69 10.05 -26.78 -15.30
N PHE A 70 11.16 -27.23 -14.72
CA PHE A 70 11.62 -26.76 -13.42
C PHE A 70 12.25 -25.37 -13.57
N ALA A 71 11.72 -24.38 -12.87
CA ALA A 71 12.45 -23.14 -12.62
C ALA A 71 13.53 -23.39 -11.56
N ASN A 72 13.16 -24.19 -10.56
CA ASN A 72 14.01 -24.79 -9.53
C ASN A 72 13.32 -26.08 -9.04
N GLN A 73 13.87 -26.75 -8.03
CA GLN A 73 13.40 -28.09 -7.61
C GLN A 73 11.95 -28.11 -7.07
N SER A 74 11.44 -27.00 -6.54
CA SER A 74 10.07 -26.89 -5.99
C SER A 74 9.16 -25.96 -6.79
N HIS A 75 9.66 -25.34 -7.86
CA HIS A 75 8.91 -24.41 -8.70
C HIS A 75 8.74 -24.97 -10.10
N LEU A 76 7.51 -25.38 -10.40
CA LEU A 76 7.10 -25.88 -11.70
C LEU A 76 6.50 -24.76 -12.54
N ILE A 77 6.87 -24.75 -13.82
CA ILE A 77 6.26 -23.87 -14.81
C ILE A 77 5.44 -24.74 -15.74
N LEU A 78 4.13 -24.57 -15.71
CA LEU A 78 3.21 -25.19 -16.67
C LEU A 78 3.48 -24.61 -18.05
N THR A 79 3.92 -25.47 -18.97
CA THR A 79 4.28 -25.11 -20.34
C THR A 79 3.15 -25.42 -21.31
N ASN A 80 2.58 -26.63 -21.23
CA ASN A 80 1.44 -27.05 -22.04
C ASN A 80 0.41 -27.77 -21.18
N ILE A 81 -0.87 -27.60 -21.53
CA ILE A 81 -1.95 -28.45 -21.01
C ILE A 81 -2.97 -28.69 -22.11
N TYR A 82 -3.28 -29.96 -22.34
CA TYR A 82 -4.26 -30.36 -23.33
C TYR A 82 -5.18 -31.43 -22.76
N ILE A 83 -6.48 -31.23 -22.93
CA ILE A 83 -7.52 -32.15 -22.52
C ILE A 83 -8.43 -32.35 -23.72
N LEU A 84 -8.72 -33.61 -24.06
CA LEU A 84 -9.60 -33.95 -25.17
C LEU A 84 -10.93 -33.18 -25.06
N PRO A 85 -11.48 -32.67 -26.18
CA PRO A 85 -12.70 -31.84 -26.18
C PRO A 85 -13.87 -32.44 -25.41
N SER A 86 -14.08 -33.74 -25.54
CA SER A 86 -15.14 -34.50 -24.86
C SER A 86 -15.01 -34.54 -23.34
N HIS A 87 -13.87 -34.13 -22.77
CA HIS A 87 -13.58 -34.23 -21.33
C HIS A 87 -13.35 -32.88 -20.63
N ARG A 88 -13.35 -31.75 -21.33
CA ARG A 88 -13.02 -30.42 -20.77
C ARG A 88 -13.97 -29.92 -19.67
N GLY A 89 -15.18 -30.48 -19.57
CA GLY A 89 -16.15 -30.17 -18.52
C GLY A 89 -15.88 -30.84 -17.16
N ASN A 90 -14.97 -31.81 -17.09
CA ASN A 90 -14.79 -32.68 -15.92
C ASN A 90 -13.87 -32.11 -14.82
N LYS A 91 -13.64 -30.78 -14.82
CA LYS A 91 -12.76 -30.07 -13.86
C LYS A 91 -11.32 -30.62 -13.79
N LEU A 92 -10.86 -31.30 -14.85
CA LEU A 92 -9.55 -31.97 -14.88
C LEU A 92 -8.38 -30.99 -14.73
N PHE A 93 -8.49 -29.78 -15.31
CA PHE A 93 -7.52 -28.71 -15.09
C PHE A 93 -7.37 -28.32 -13.61
N ASN A 94 -8.50 -28.17 -12.89
CA ASN A 94 -8.45 -27.85 -11.47
C ASN A 94 -7.81 -28.97 -10.66
N LYS A 95 -8.17 -30.23 -10.97
CA LYS A 95 -7.58 -31.39 -10.28
C LYS A 95 -6.07 -31.44 -10.42
N GLU A 96 -5.56 -31.15 -11.61
CA GLU A 96 -4.12 -31.09 -11.87
C GLU A 96 -3.42 -30.01 -11.03
N ILE A 97 -3.96 -28.78 -11.03
CA ILE A 97 -3.39 -27.68 -10.27
C ILE A 97 -3.47 -27.92 -8.77
N THR A 98 -4.63 -28.34 -8.26
CA THR A 98 -4.83 -28.65 -6.84
C THR A 98 -3.84 -29.72 -6.38
N HIS A 99 -3.64 -30.77 -7.19
CA HIS A 99 -2.70 -31.83 -6.84
C HIS A 99 -1.26 -31.32 -6.67
N LEU A 100 -0.78 -30.45 -7.57
CA LEU A 100 0.56 -29.90 -7.47
C LEU A 100 0.76 -29.10 -6.18
N PHE A 101 -0.23 -28.28 -5.82
CA PHE A 101 -0.21 -27.52 -4.58
C PHE A 101 -0.28 -28.40 -3.33
N GLU A 102 -1.10 -29.45 -3.35
CA GLU A 102 -1.16 -30.46 -2.29
C GLU A 102 0.15 -31.24 -2.13
N LYS A 103 1.00 -31.27 -3.17
CA LYS A 103 2.36 -31.83 -3.14
C LYS A 103 3.44 -30.80 -2.80
N GLY A 104 3.05 -29.57 -2.44
CA GLY A 104 3.97 -28.53 -2.00
C GLY A 104 4.70 -27.80 -3.13
N TYR A 105 4.31 -28.00 -4.39
CA TYR A 105 4.91 -27.29 -5.52
C TYR A 105 4.41 -25.85 -5.62
N VAL A 106 5.32 -24.93 -5.91
CA VAL A 106 4.98 -23.60 -6.43
C VAL A 106 4.71 -23.73 -7.92
N LEU A 107 3.62 -23.13 -8.40
CA LEU A 107 3.21 -23.20 -9.80
C LEU A 107 3.24 -21.82 -10.45
N SER A 108 3.83 -21.74 -11.64
CA SER A 108 3.62 -20.63 -12.59
C SER A 108 3.13 -21.16 -13.93
N ILE A 109 2.53 -20.31 -14.76
CA ILE A 109 2.05 -20.67 -16.11
C ILE A 109 2.81 -19.86 -17.16
N ASN A 110 3.37 -20.55 -18.15
CA ASN A 110 4.06 -19.91 -19.26
C ASN A 110 3.05 -19.43 -20.30
N TYR A 111 3.02 -18.12 -20.59
CA TYR A 111 2.15 -17.51 -21.61
C TYR A 111 0.70 -18.07 -21.61
N PRO A 112 -0.08 -17.87 -20.52
CA PRO A 112 -1.45 -18.38 -20.46
C PRO A 112 -2.32 -17.78 -21.58
N SER A 113 -3.23 -18.58 -22.14
CA SER A 113 -4.30 -18.07 -23.00
C SER A 113 -5.45 -17.50 -22.17
N LYS A 114 -6.33 -16.73 -22.81
CA LYS A 114 -7.55 -16.18 -22.16
C LYS A 114 -8.34 -17.26 -21.43
N LYS A 115 -8.52 -18.39 -22.10
CA LYS A 115 -9.28 -19.53 -21.58
C LYS A 115 -8.66 -20.11 -20.31
N ILE A 116 -7.34 -20.17 -20.22
CA ILE A 116 -6.65 -20.61 -18.99
C ILE A 116 -6.92 -19.61 -17.87
N VAL A 117 -6.81 -18.31 -18.14
CA VAL A 117 -7.09 -17.26 -17.15
C VAL A 117 -8.56 -17.29 -16.69
N GLU A 118 -9.51 -17.49 -17.60
CA GLU A 118 -10.92 -17.66 -17.27
C GLU A 118 -11.17 -18.91 -16.40
N LEU A 119 -10.44 -20.00 -16.64
CA LEU A 119 -10.48 -21.17 -15.77
C LEU A 119 -9.92 -20.86 -14.37
N LEU A 120 -8.82 -20.10 -14.27
CA LEU A 120 -8.30 -19.66 -12.98
C LEU A 120 -9.32 -18.81 -12.22
N ILE A 121 -10.01 -17.90 -12.91
CA ILE A 121 -11.10 -17.10 -12.31
C ILE A 121 -12.22 -18.01 -11.82
N LYS A 122 -12.67 -18.94 -12.67
CA LYS A 122 -13.74 -19.89 -12.35
C LYS A 122 -13.43 -20.74 -11.11
N TYR A 123 -12.16 -21.10 -10.90
CA TYR A 123 -11.73 -21.91 -9.76
C TYR A 123 -11.26 -21.09 -8.55
N GLY A 124 -11.33 -19.76 -8.60
CA GLY A 124 -10.97 -18.89 -7.48
C GLY A 124 -9.45 -18.70 -7.31
N TYR A 125 -8.65 -18.99 -8.33
CA TYR A 125 -7.20 -18.73 -8.35
C TYR A 125 -6.83 -17.39 -9.00
N ALA A 126 -7.81 -16.71 -9.60
CA ALA A 126 -7.69 -15.40 -10.16
C ALA A 126 -8.98 -14.61 -9.98
N GLU A 127 -8.90 -13.29 -10.07
CA GLU A 127 -10.06 -12.41 -9.90
C GLU A 127 -9.96 -11.21 -10.84
N LYS A 128 -11.13 -10.78 -11.33
CA LYS A 128 -11.26 -9.57 -12.16
C LYS A 128 -11.19 -8.32 -11.30
N VAL A 129 -10.19 -7.47 -11.54
CA VAL A 129 -10.10 -6.14 -10.93
C VAL A 129 -11.16 -5.21 -11.53
N ASN A 130 -11.34 -5.30 -12.84
CA ASN A 130 -12.44 -4.68 -13.60
C ASN A 130 -12.85 -5.62 -14.75
N ASP A 131 -13.57 -5.12 -15.75
CA ASP A 131 -14.08 -5.96 -16.84
C ASP A 131 -12.98 -6.65 -17.65
N SER A 132 -11.79 -6.04 -17.76
CA SER A 132 -10.67 -6.49 -18.58
C SER A 132 -9.50 -7.04 -17.76
N LEU A 133 -9.08 -6.35 -16.71
CA LEU A 133 -7.89 -6.63 -15.93
C LEU A 133 -8.14 -7.71 -14.87
N VAL A 134 -7.22 -8.66 -14.82
CA VAL A 134 -7.25 -9.83 -13.94
C VAL A 134 -5.98 -9.90 -13.13
N VAL A 135 -6.13 -10.24 -11.85
CA VAL A 135 -5.04 -10.58 -10.93
C VAL A 135 -5.10 -12.08 -10.62
N SER A 136 -3.96 -12.76 -10.55
CA SER A 136 -3.90 -14.20 -10.26
C SER A 136 -2.93 -14.55 -9.13
N ALA A 137 -3.34 -15.47 -8.26
CA ALA A 137 -2.44 -16.06 -7.29
C ALA A 137 -1.35 -16.93 -7.94
N ILE A 138 -1.60 -17.46 -9.13
CA ILE A 138 -0.64 -18.26 -9.90
C ILE A 138 0.09 -17.31 -10.86
N ASN A 139 1.41 -17.19 -10.69
CA ASN A 139 2.19 -16.26 -11.50
C ASN A 139 2.28 -16.70 -12.97
N PHE A 140 2.32 -15.72 -13.85
CA PHE A 140 2.54 -15.90 -15.28
C PHE A 140 4.00 -15.63 -15.59
N ARG A 141 4.65 -16.57 -16.29
CA ARG A 141 6.01 -16.40 -16.81
C ARG A 141 5.93 -15.84 -18.23
N VAL A 142 6.74 -14.82 -18.49
CA VAL A 142 6.95 -14.22 -19.80
C VAL A 142 8.43 -13.95 -20.04
N ASN A 143 8.83 -13.92 -21.31
CA ASN A 143 10.14 -13.43 -21.72
C ASN A 143 10.00 -11.97 -22.12
N LYS A 144 10.69 -11.05 -21.42
CA LYS A 144 10.56 -9.61 -21.67
C LYS A 144 11.02 -9.23 -23.08
N LEU A 145 11.96 -9.99 -23.67
CA LEU A 145 12.44 -9.80 -25.05
C LEU A 145 11.34 -10.07 -26.09
N ASP A 146 10.34 -10.86 -25.73
CA ASP A 146 9.21 -11.20 -26.60
C ASP A 146 8.00 -10.28 -26.41
N MET A 147 8.07 -9.32 -25.49
CA MET A 147 6.98 -8.41 -25.18
C MET A 147 7.02 -7.15 -26.05
N ILE A 148 5.84 -6.58 -26.27
CA ILE A 148 5.64 -5.31 -26.97
C ILE A 148 5.50 -4.22 -25.90
N SER A 149 6.04 -3.01 -26.13
CA SER A 149 5.98 -1.90 -25.17
C SER A 149 5.58 -0.59 -25.82
N ASN A 150 5.04 0.33 -25.01
CA ASN A 150 4.79 1.73 -25.37
C ASN A 150 6.02 2.65 -25.15
N GLY A 151 7.10 2.16 -24.53
CA GLY A 151 8.34 2.91 -24.27
C GLY A 151 9.49 2.56 -25.22
N THR A 152 10.58 3.34 -25.17
CA THR A 152 11.84 2.97 -25.82
C THR A 152 12.49 1.84 -25.05
N VAL A 153 12.66 0.67 -25.68
CA VAL A 153 13.23 -0.55 -25.08
C VAL A 153 14.54 -0.20 -24.36
N SER A 154 14.48 -0.09 -23.04
CA SER A 154 15.63 0.00 -22.17
C SER A 154 16.25 -1.40 -22.12
N ASN A 155 17.52 -1.51 -22.51
CA ASN A 155 18.30 -2.74 -22.38
C ASN A 155 18.33 -3.13 -20.89
N HIS A 156 17.48 -4.07 -20.51
CA HIS A 156 17.44 -4.63 -19.16
C HIS A 156 17.91 -6.08 -19.23
N ASP A 157 18.83 -6.44 -18.34
CA ASP A 157 19.55 -7.73 -18.28
C ASP A 157 18.69 -8.95 -17.87
N TYR A 158 17.36 -8.84 -17.82
CA TYR A 158 16.47 -9.90 -17.34
C TYR A 158 15.62 -10.50 -18.47
N GLU A 159 16.00 -11.69 -18.95
CA GLU A 159 15.27 -12.41 -20.00
C GLU A 159 13.93 -12.98 -19.52
N ASN A 160 13.78 -13.34 -18.24
CA ASN A 160 12.57 -13.97 -17.71
C ASN A 160 11.95 -13.13 -16.61
N SER A 161 10.64 -12.90 -16.68
CA SER A 161 9.88 -12.16 -15.67
C SER A 161 8.61 -12.90 -15.29
N PHE A 162 8.20 -12.71 -14.03
CA PHE A 162 6.95 -13.23 -13.48
C PHE A 162 6.01 -12.07 -13.15
N THR A 163 4.72 -12.28 -13.35
CA THR A 163 3.69 -11.28 -13.02
C THR A 163 2.37 -11.97 -12.70
N SER A 164 1.52 -11.32 -11.94
CA SER A 164 0.19 -11.81 -11.59
C SER A 164 -0.91 -11.20 -12.46
N LEU A 165 -0.56 -10.40 -13.47
CA LEU A 165 -1.51 -9.56 -14.20
C LEU A 165 -1.78 -10.04 -15.62
N TYR A 166 -3.06 -10.01 -15.98
CA TYR A 166 -3.52 -10.36 -17.31
C TYR A 166 -4.66 -9.43 -17.76
N ASP A 167 -4.66 -9.08 -19.04
CA ASP A 167 -5.70 -8.30 -19.67
C ASP A 167 -6.53 -9.17 -20.63
N LEU A 168 -7.82 -9.33 -20.32
CA LEU A 168 -8.78 -10.14 -21.09
C LEU A 168 -9.25 -9.49 -22.40
N ASN A 169 -9.08 -8.18 -22.56
CA ASN A 169 -9.48 -7.46 -23.78
C ASN A 169 -8.45 -7.72 -24.87
N ILE A 170 -7.18 -7.54 -24.54
CA ILE A 170 -6.08 -7.76 -25.49
C ILE A 170 -5.51 -9.17 -25.40
N CYS A 171 -5.93 -9.99 -24.43
CA CYS A 171 -5.39 -11.33 -24.16
C CYS A 171 -3.87 -11.33 -24.03
N ALA A 172 -3.39 -10.53 -23.08
CA ALA A 172 -1.98 -10.35 -22.85
C ALA A 172 -1.66 -10.38 -21.36
N VAL A 173 -0.52 -10.99 -21.04
CA VAL A 173 0.14 -10.81 -19.76
C VAL A 173 0.75 -9.40 -19.72
N LEU A 174 0.61 -8.70 -18.59
CA LEU A 174 1.10 -7.33 -18.42
C LEU A 174 2.29 -7.27 -17.46
N LEU A 175 3.29 -6.46 -17.83
CA LEU A 175 4.36 -5.98 -16.97
C LEU A 175 4.41 -4.46 -17.07
N PHE A 176 4.86 -3.80 -16.01
CA PHE A 176 5.00 -2.35 -16.01
C PHE A 176 6.22 -1.89 -15.24
N ASN A 177 6.69 -0.71 -15.61
CA ASN A 177 7.65 0.07 -14.86
C ASN A 177 7.03 1.47 -14.70
N ILE A 178 6.49 1.74 -13.51
CA ILE A 178 5.77 3.00 -13.23
C ILE A 178 6.72 3.87 -12.40
N THR A 179 7.14 4.99 -12.97
CA THR A 179 7.92 6.01 -12.24
C THR A 179 6.98 7.02 -11.58
N ASN A 180 5.91 7.40 -12.29
CA ASN A 180 4.74 8.13 -11.80
C ASN A 180 3.57 7.99 -12.81
N SER A 181 2.40 8.57 -12.51
CA SER A 181 1.20 8.52 -13.37
C SER A 181 1.39 9.11 -14.78
N GLU A 182 2.39 9.97 -14.96
CA GLU A 182 2.71 10.62 -16.24
C GLU A 182 3.91 9.97 -16.95
N SER A 183 4.65 9.11 -16.26
CA SER A 183 5.89 8.46 -16.72
C SER A 183 5.86 6.99 -16.36
N PHE A 184 5.38 6.18 -17.31
CA PHE A 184 5.28 4.75 -17.18
C PHE A 184 5.67 4.03 -18.48
N GLU A 185 6.18 2.82 -18.34
CA GLU A 185 6.35 1.86 -19.42
C GLU A 185 5.46 0.65 -19.13
N VAL A 186 4.60 0.30 -20.08
CA VAL A 186 3.82 -0.94 -20.04
C VAL A 186 4.36 -1.88 -21.11
N TYR A 187 4.56 -3.13 -20.73
CA TYR A 187 4.94 -4.22 -21.60
C TYR A 187 3.78 -5.22 -21.61
N TYR A 188 3.42 -5.71 -22.78
CA TYR A 188 2.38 -6.72 -22.93
C TYR A 188 2.81 -7.86 -23.85
N SER A 189 2.36 -9.08 -23.52
CA SER A 189 2.76 -10.26 -24.28
C SER A 189 2.13 -10.31 -25.68
N LYS A 190 2.82 -11.01 -26.60
CA LYS A 190 2.22 -11.46 -27.87
C LYS A 190 0.97 -12.30 -27.58
N ILE A 191 0.01 -12.24 -28.50
CA ILE A 191 -1.22 -13.03 -28.41
C ILE A 191 -0.90 -14.52 -28.64
N SER A 192 -1.46 -15.39 -27.80
CA SER A 192 -1.29 -16.84 -27.96
C SER A 192 -1.92 -17.32 -29.27
N ALA A 193 -1.41 -18.42 -29.84
CA ALA A 193 -1.97 -18.99 -31.07
C ALA A 193 -3.44 -19.38 -30.91
N TYR A 194 -3.83 -19.84 -29.72
CA TYR A 194 -5.21 -20.14 -29.38
C TYR A 194 -6.09 -18.87 -29.45
N ASP A 195 -5.66 -17.78 -28.79
CA ASP A 195 -6.44 -16.55 -28.71
C ASP A 195 -6.53 -15.81 -30.06
N LYS A 196 -5.55 -15.99 -30.97
CA LYS A 196 -5.60 -15.44 -32.34
C LYS A 196 -6.83 -15.91 -33.12
N LYS A 197 -7.34 -17.11 -32.83
CA LYS A 197 -8.51 -17.68 -33.51
C LYS A 197 -9.82 -17.11 -32.96
N GLU A 198 -9.82 -16.63 -31.71
CA GLU A 198 -11.02 -16.16 -31.01
C GLU A 198 -11.17 -14.63 -31.01
N ILE A 199 -10.07 -13.87 -31.14
CA ILE A 199 -10.11 -12.39 -31.11
C ILE A 199 -9.88 -11.80 -32.50
N SER A 200 -10.71 -10.83 -32.88
CA SER A 200 -10.49 -10.07 -34.11
C SER A 200 -9.19 -9.26 -34.00
N SER A 201 -8.40 -9.26 -35.08
CA SER A 201 -7.13 -8.52 -35.15
C SER A 201 -7.27 -7.01 -34.85
N ASP A 202 -8.49 -6.48 -34.84
CA ASP A 202 -8.79 -5.06 -34.73
C ASP A 202 -8.77 -4.56 -33.28
N VAL A 203 -9.02 -5.42 -32.28
CA VAL A 203 -8.96 -5.02 -30.85
C VAL A 203 -7.54 -4.59 -30.46
N ARG A 204 -6.52 -5.30 -30.94
CA ARG A 204 -5.11 -4.96 -30.67
C ARG A 204 -4.57 -3.83 -31.55
N LYS A 205 -5.22 -3.48 -32.67
CA LYS A 205 -4.80 -2.37 -33.55
C LYS A 205 -5.09 -0.99 -32.96
N ASN A 206 -6.05 -0.92 -32.03
CA ASN A 206 -6.48 0.32 -31.38
C ASN A 206 -5.84 0.51 -29.99
N ILE A 207 -4.74 -0.19 -29.69
CA ILE A 207 -3.98 0.03 -28.46
C ILE A 207 -3.10 1.26 -28.66
N ASP A 208 -3.40 2.33 -27.92
CA ASP A 208 -2.67 3.59 -27.95
C ASP A 208 -2.23 4.02 -26.55
N GLY A 209 -1.70 5.24 -26.43
CA GLY A 209 -1.26 5.78 -25.15
C GLY A 209 -2.40 5.94 -24.13
N ASP A 210 -3.62 6.23 -24.58
CA ASP A 210 -4.76 6.46 -23.70
C ASP A 210 -5.27 5.14 -23.11
N TYR A 211 -5.24 4.06 -23.89
CA TYR A 211 -5.46 2.69 -23.37
C TYR A 211 -4.53 2.36 -22.20
N PHE A 212 -3.23 2.64 -22.34
CA PHE A 212 -2.28 2.35 -21.26
C PHE A 212 -2.43 3.29 -20.06
N LYS A 213 -2.75 4.57 -20.29
CA LYS A 213 -3.09 5.49 -19.19
C LYS A 213 -4.28 4.99 -18.39
N GLU A 214 -5.31 4.45 -19.05
CA GLU A 214 -6.47 3.89 -18.36
C GLU A 214 -6.07 2.71 -17.47
N ILE A 215 -5.28 1.76 -18.00
CA ILE A 215 -4.76 0.63 -17.22
C ILE A 215 -3.91 1.12 -16.04
N VAL A 216 -2.97 2.03 -16.27
CA VAL A 216 -2.10 2.56 -15.21
C VAL A 216 -2.92 3.30 -14.16
N ASN A 217 -3.93 4.08 -14.56
CA ASN A 217 -4.85 4.75 -13.64
C ASN A 217 -5.63 3.74 -12.79
N ILE A 218 -6.08 2.62 -13.37
CA ILE A 218 -6.73 1.54 -12.60
C ILE A 218 -5.73 0.93 -11.61
N LEU A 219 -4.53 0.58 -12.07
CA LEU A 219 -3.49 -0.05 -11.25
C LEU A 219 -3.05 0.84 -10.09
N THR A 220 -2.91 2.15 -10.32
CA THR A 220 -2.47 3.13 -9.32
C THR A 220 -3.60 3.55 -8.37
N ARG A 221 -4.84 3.68 -8.84
CA ARG A 221 -6.00 4.01 -7.97
C ARG A 221 -6.46 2.83 -7.12
N ARG A 222 -6.16 1.60 -7.55
CA ARG A 222 -6.60 0.34 -6.92
C ARG A 222 -5.43 -0.54 -6.52
N ASP A 223 -4.24 0.01 -6.37
CA ASP A 223 -3.00 -0.70 -6.04
C ASP A 223 -3.19 -1.60 -4.80
N LEU A 224 -3.75 -1.04 -3.73
CA LEU A 224 -4.02 -1.71 -2.47
C LEU A 224 -5.11 -2.76 -2.58
N GLU A 225 -6.15 -2.48 -3.39
CA GLU A 225 -7.22 -3.42 -3.66
C GLU A 225 -6.67 -4.64 -4.42
N ILE A 226 -5.79 -4.40 -5.39
CA ILE A 226 -5.10 -5.42 -6.18
C ILE A 226 -4.19 -6.25 -5.29
N GLU A 227 -3.35 -5.62 -4.45
CA GLU A 227 -2.50 -6.32 -3.50
C GLU A 227 -3.32 -7.16 -2.52
N ARG A 228 -4.41 -6.61 -1.98
CA ARG A 228 -5.34 -7.32 -1.10
C ARG A 228 -5.95 -8.54 -1.78
N ARG A 229 -6.46 -8.39 -3.01
CA ARG A 229 -7.03 -9.49 -3.80
C ARG A 229 -5.96 -10.57 -4.05
N LEU A 230 -4.75 -10.19 -4.44
CA LEU A 230 -3.64 -11.13 -4.64
C LEU A 230 -3.29 -11.91 -3.37
N LEU A 231 -3.21 -11.22 -2.23
CA LEU A 231 -2.93 -11.86 -0.94
C LEU A 231 -4.03 -12.85 -0.55
N LEU A 232 -5.31 -12.47 -0.70
CA LEU A 232 -6.45 -13.36 -0.42
C LEU A 232 -6.46 -14.58 -1.34
N LEU A 233 -6.27 -14.39 -2.65
CA LEU A 233 -6.18 -15.48 -3.61
C LEU A 233 -5.03 -16.44 -3.27
N ARG A 234 -3.86 -15.91 -2.88
CA ARG A 234 -2.68 -16.73 -2.51
C ARG A 234 -2.90 -17.49 -1.21
N ASN A 235 -3.54 -16.89 -0.23
CA ASN A 235 -3.89 -17.57 1.04
C ASN A 235 -4.93 -18.68 0.85
N ASN A 236 -5.75 -18.58 -0.20
CA ASN A 236 -6.78 -19.56 -0.54
C ASN A 236 -6.28 -20.66 -1.49
N LEU A 237 -5.02 -20.59 -1.95
CA LEU A 237 -4.44 -21.69 -2.70
C LEU A 237 -4.45 -22.96 -1.83
N PRO A 238 -4.72 -24.14 -2.43
CA PRO A 238 -4.48 -25.39 -1.75
C PRO A 238 -3.04 -25.43 -1.23
N SER A 239 -2.83 -26.09 -0.11
CA SER A 239 -1.49 -26.26 0.45
C SER A 239 -1.32 -27.71 0.84
N GLU A 240 -0.09 -28.22 0.72
CA GLU A 240 0.27 -29.50 1.30
C GLU A 240 -0.11 -29.53 2.78
N ASN A 241 -0.98 -30.48 3.12
CA ASN A 241 -1.50 -30.63 4.46
C ASN A 241 -0.50 -31.43 5.30
N LEU A 242 0.70 -30.87 5.47
CA LEU A 242 1.71 -31.41 6.37
C LEU A 242 1.23 -31.20 7.81
N GLU A 243 0.72 -32.27 8.42
CA GLU A 243 0.38 -32.22 9.83
C GLU A 243 1.66 -31.97 10.65
N ILE A 244 1.72 -30.81 11.31
CA ILE A 244 2.82 -30.43 12.22
C ILE A 244 3.13 -31.58 13.20
N LYS A 245 2.11 -32.35 13.61
CA LYS A 245 2.28 -33.52 14.49
C LYS A 245 3.10 -34.63 13.85
N GLU A 246 2.96 -34.88 12.55
CA GLU A 246 3.72 -35.91 11.83
C GLU A 246 5.18 -35.49 11.62
N LEU A 247 5.43 -34.19 11.39
CA LEU A 247 6.80 -33.65 11.27
C LEU A 247 7.59 -33.75 12.58
N PHE A 248 6.94 -33.56 13.72
CA PHE A 248 7.59 -33.54 15.04
C PHE A 248 7.30 -34.80 15.88
N SER A 249 6.72 -35.85 15.30
CA SER A 249 6.56 -37.14 15.98
C SER A 249 7.93 -37.79 16.24
N SER A 250 7.95 -38.70 17.22
CA SER A 250 9.11 -39.56 17.49
C SER A 250 9.46 -40.46 16.31
N ASP A 251 8.44 -40.80 15.51
CA ASP A 251 8.58 -41.70 14.37
C ASP A 251 9.05 -40.92 13.14
N LEU A 252 9.67 -41.63 12.19
CA LEU A 252 10.05 -41.05 10.91
C LEU A 252 8.80 -40.98 10.04
N SER A 253 8.39 -39.80 9.60
CA SER A 253 7.30 -39.68 8.62
C SER A 253 7.77 -40.14 7.24
N ASP A 254 6.83 -40.51 6.38
CA ASP A 254 7.12 -41.01 5.03
C ASP A 254 7.99 -40.05 4.21
N ILE A 255 7.80 -38.74 4.38
CA ILE A 255 8.62 -37.70 3.74
C ILE A 255 10.09 -37.77 4.17
N PHE A 256 10.34 -38.00 5.47
CA PHE A 256 11.71 -38.14 5.96
C PHE A 256 12.34 -39.45 5.51
N THR A 257 11.55 -40.53 5.46
CA THR A 257 12.00 -41.83 4.95
C THR A 257 12.48 -41.70 3.50
N ASP A 258 11.70 -41.04 2.64
CA ASP A 258 12.05 -40.81 1.24
C ASP A 258 13.38 -40.03 1.09
N TYR A 259 13.63 -39.01 1.91
CA TYR A 259 14.90 -38.27 1.89
C TYR A 259 16.10 -39.11 2.33
N VAL A 260 15.93 -40.03 3.30
CA VAL A 260 16.99 -40.98 3.70
C VAL A 260 17.25 -42.00 2.61
N GLU A 261 16.19 -42.58 2.04
CA GLU A 261 16.30 -43.59 0.99
C GLU A 261 16.97 -43.03 -0.28
N LYS A 262 16.73 -41.75 -0.58
CA LYS A 262 17.40 -41.02 -1.67
C LYS A 262 18.84 -40.60 -1.33
N GLY A 263 19.32 -40.88 -0.11
CA GLY A 263 20.68 -40.55 0.32
C GLY A 263 20.95 -39.05 0.44
N MET A 264 19.91 -38.22 0.57
CA MET A 264 20.06 -36.77 0.68
C MET A 264 20.53 -36.35 2.08
N VAL A 265 20.09 -37.07 3.10
CA VAL A 265 20.41 -36.86 4.51
C VAL A 265 20.38 -38.18 5.27
N THR A 266 21.08 -38.25 6.40
CA THR A 266 21.05 -39.37 7.35
C THR A 266 19.96 -39.20 8.43
N LEU A 267 19.65 -40.27 9.16
CA LEU A 267 18.67 -40.25 10.26
C LEU A 267 19.02 -39.23 11.37
N ASP A 268 20.30 -39.06 11.68
CA ASP A 268 20.73 -38.10 12.72
C ASP A 268 20.65 -36.65 12.22
N GLU A 269 20.79 -36.43 10.92
CA GLU A 269 20.65 -35.11 10.29
C GLU A 269 19.19 -34.70 10.22
N ILE A 270 18.28 -35.64 10.00
CA ILE A 270 16.84 -35.40 10.09
C ILE A 270 16.43 -34.91 11.48
N LYS A 271 17.00 -35.47 12.56
CA LYS A 271 16.71 -34.98 13.92
C LYS A 271 17.08 -33.50 14.08
N LYS A 272 18.23 -33.09 13.52
CA LYS A 272 18.69 -31.69 13.53
C LYS A 272 17.81 -30.80 12.66
N ILE A 273 17.39 -31.28 11.48
CA ILE A 273 16.44 -30.56 10.61
C ILE A 273 15.08 -30.38 11.29
N LYS A 274 14.54 -31.44 11.92
CA LYS A 274 13.32 -31.35 12.74
C LYS A 274 13.48 -30.31 13.84
N GLN A 275 14.61 -30.32 14.57
CA GLN A 275 14.86 -29.32 15.62
C GLN A 275 14.94 -27.88 15.06
N GLN A 276 15.60 -27.68 13.92
CA GLN A 276 15.68 -26.37 13.27
C GLN A 276 14.30 -25.88 12.81
N LEU A 277 13.50 -26.73 12.16
CA LEU A 277 12.12 -26.41 11.76
C LEU A 277 11.25 -26.03 12.95
N PHE A 278 11.38 -26.74 14.07
CA PHE A 278 10.66 -26.43 15.30
C PHE A 278 11.04 -25.05 15.85
N ILE A 279 12.35 -24.75 15.89
CA ILE A 279 12.85 -23.44 16.33
C ILE A 279 12.34 -22.33 15.41
N ASP A 280 12.41 -22.54 14.09
CA ASP A 280 11.99 -21.57 13.09
C ASP A 280 10.49 -21.26 13.19
N LEU A 281 9.65 -22.28 13.39
CA LEU A 281 8.21 -22.10 13.63
C LEU A 281 7.94 -21.37 14.94
N THR A 282 8.64 -21.75 16.02
CA THR A 282 8.44 -21.13 17.34
C THR A 282 8.85 -19.65 17.35
N ARG A 283 9.88 -19.30 16.56
CA ARG A 283 10.35 -17.92 16.37
C ARG A 283 9.58 -17.15 15.30
N SER A 284 8.55 -17.75 14.70
CA SER A 284 7.81 -17.17 13.57
C SER A 284 8.67 -16.82 12.34
N SER A 285 9.87 -17.38 12.21
CA SER A 285 10.75 -17.14 11.05
C SER A 285 10.34 -17.91 9.81
N ILE A 286 9.40 -18.85 9.95
CA ILE A 286 8.67 -19.49 8.86
C ILE A 286 7.19 -19.58 9.24
N LYS A 287 6.30 -19.65 8.24
CA LYS A 287 4.86 -19.86 8.44
C LYS A 287 4.51 -21.32 8.15
N LYS A 288 3.35 -21.78 8.62
CA LYS A 288 2.89 -23.16 8.40
C LYS A 288 2.88 -23.52 6.91
N GLN A 289 2.42 -22.58 6.08
CA GLN A 289 2.36 -22.73 4.62
C GLN A 289 3.74 -22.88 3.97
N SER A 290 4.80 -22.36 4.60
CA SER A 290 6.17 -22.42 4.07
C SER A 290 7.01 -23.56 4.65
N ILE A 291 6.44 -24.39 5.53
CA ILE A 291 7.11 -25.57 6.09
C ILE A 291 7.62 -26.52 4.99
N PRO A 292 6.85 -26.91 3.95
CA PRO A 292 7.37 -27.81 2.92
C PRO A 292 8.61 -27.24 2.23
N THR A 293 8.54 -25.97 1.79
CA THR A 293 9.65 -25.26 1.16
C THR A 293 10.86 -25.19 2.09
N ARG A 294 10.63 -24.90 3.38
CA ARG A 294 11.68 -24.83 4.38
C ARG A 294 12.36 -26.17 4.61
N LEU A 295 11.57 -27.22 4.79
CA LEU A 295 12.06 -28.58 5.00
C LEU A 295 12.94 -29.01 3.83
N HIS A 296 12.42 -28.84 2.61
CA HIS A 296 13.13 -29.19 1.39
C HIS A 296 14.46 -28.43 1.27
N TYR A 297 14.43 -27.12 1.53
CA TYR A 297 15.65 -26.31 1.55
C TYR A 297 16.69 -26.84 2.54
N LEU A 298 16.27 -27.16 3.77
CA LEU A 298 17.17 -27.62 4.82
C LEU A 298 17.79 -28.98 4.49
N VAL A 299 17.04 -29.88 3.86
CA VAL A 299 17.54 -31.19 3.41
C VAL A 299 18.59 -31.02 2.32
N LEU A 300 18.30 -30.24 1.28
CA LEU A 300 19.19 -30.10 0.12
C LEU A 300 20.45 -29.31 0.41
N ASN A 301 20.36 -28.33 1.29
CA ASN A 301 21.48 -27.46 1.64
C ASN A 301 22.18 -27.92 2.93
N TYR A 302 21.83 -29.10 3.45
CA TYR A 302 22.38 -29.59 4.74
C TYR A 302 23.92 -29.70 4.71
N HIS A 303 24.46 -30.14 3.58
CA HIS A 303 25.90 -30.35 3.39
C HIS A 303 26.61 -29.22 2.65
N ASN A 304 25.88 -28.21 2.17
CA ASN A 304 26.42 -27.15 1.33
C ASN A 304 26.64 -25.88 2.14
N THR A 305 27.87 -25.39 2.20
CA THR A 305 28.16 -24.01 2.60
C THR A 305 27.95 -23.11 1.39
N ARG A 306 26.97 -22.22 1.44
CA ARG A 306 26.65 -21.31 0.31
C ARG A 306 27.72 -20.23 0.16
N GLU A 307 28.05 -19.93 -1.10
CA GLU A 307 28.71 -18.68 -1.46
C GLU A 307 27.66 -17.56 -1.44
N ILE A 308 28.00 -16.44 -0.80
CA ILE A 308 27.15 -15.26 -0.72
C ILE A 308 27.40 -14.45 -1.99
N ASP A 309 26.40 -14.33 -2.86
CA ASP A 309 26.44 -13.35 -3.94
C ASP A 309 26.14 -11.97 -3.35
N GLU A 310 27.16 -11.12 -3.30
CA GLU A 310 27.07 -9.75 -2.79
C GLU A 310 26.32 -8.80 -3.74
N ASN A 311 26.00 -9.21 -4.97
CA ASN A 311 25.36 -8.37 -5.98
C ASN A 311 23.82 -8.41 -5.95
N VAL A 312 23.21 -9.20 -5.07
CA VAL A 312 21.76 -9.30 -4.96
C VAL A 312 21.18 -8.03 -4.32
N LYS A 313 20.31 -7.31 -5.04
CA LYS A 313 19.74 -6.03 -4.56
C LYS A 313 18.91 -6.20 -3.29
N ASN A 314 18.09 -7.25 -3.21
CA ASN A 314 17.17 -7.52 -2.11
C ASN A 314 17.31 -8.97 -1.62
N PRO A 315 18.38 -9.32 -0.90
CA PRO A 315 18.64 -10.71 -0.54
C PRO A 315 17.73 -11.18 0.60
N CYS A 316 17.30 -12.43 0.51
CA CYS A 316 16.68 -13.13 1.61
C CYS A 316 17.67 -13.22 2.77
N PRO A 317 17.31 -12.78 3.98
CA PRO A 317 18.24 -12.77 5.12
C PRO A 317 18.66 -14.18 5.55
N TYR A 318 17.94 -15.22 5.10
CA TYR A 318 18.28 -16.59 5.39
C TYR A 318 19.09 -17.28 4.28
N CYS A 319 18.65 -17.20 3.03
CA CYS A 319 19.25 -17.94 1.93
C CYS A 319 20.02 -17.09 0.91
N ASN A 320 20.01 -15.76 1.06
CA ASN A 320 20.63 -14.77 0.19
C ASN A 320 20.12 -14.73 -1.26
N GLU A 321 19.02 -15.43 -1.56
CA GLU A 321 18.33 -15.35 -2.86
C GLU A 321 17.54 -14.05 -2.98
N GLU A 322 17.35 -13.53 -4.19
CA GLU A 322 16.54 -12.33 -4.40
C GLU A 322 15.09 -12.54 -3.93
N LEU A 323 14.58 -11.60 -3.13
CA LEU A 323 13.23 -11.62 -2.61
C LEU A 323 12.22 -11.06 -3.60
N ASP A 324 11.19 -11.85 -3.90
CA ASP A 324 9.93 -11.38 -4.47
C ASP A 324 9.01 -10.94 -3.31
N PHE A 325 8.92 -9.63 -3.07
CA PHE A 325 8.10 -9.05 -1.99
C PHE A 325 6.59 -9.23 -2.21
N SER A 326 6.15 -9.66 -3.39
CA SER A 326 4.76 -10.07 -3.55
C SER A 326 4.46 -11.34 -2.75
N GLN A 327 5.48 -12.17 -2.48
CA GLN A 327 5.33 -13.43 -1.75
C GLN A 327 5.38 -13.21 -0.24
N ARG A 328 4.66 -14.04 0.51
CA ARG A 328 4.70 -13.99 1.99
C ARG A 328 6.00 -14.54 2.58
N TYR A 329 6.62 -15.46 1.87
CA TYR A 329 7.85 -16.10 2.27
C TYR A 329 8.77 -16.26 1.07
N CYS A 330 10.07 -16.36 1.32
CA CYS A 330 11.05 -16.62 0.29
C CYS A 330 10.73 -17.96 -0.39
N ILE A 331 10.48 -17.92 -1.70
CA ILE A 331 10.14 -19.11 -2.50
C ILE A 331 11.26 -20.15 -2.52
N SER A 332 12.50 -19.72 -2.27
CA SER A 332 13.67 -20.60 -2.29
C SER A 332 13.85 -21.34 -0.97
N CYS A 333 13.60 -20.70 0.18
CA CYS A 333 13.93 -21.28 1.50
C CYS A 333 12.80 -21.29 2.54
N GLY A 334 11.62 -20.78 2.20
CA GLY A 334 10.46 -20.72 3.09
C GLY A 334 10.55 -19.69 4.23
N TYR A 335 11.59 -18.86 4.27
CA TYR A 335 11.74 -17.80 5.29
C TYR A 335 10.62 -16.76 5.19
N ASP A 336 9.98 -16.43 6.32
CA ASP A 336 8.98 -15.37 6.38
C ASP A 336 9.66 -14.01 6.21
N ILE A 337 9.42 -13.38 5.07
CA ILE A 337 10.03 -12.11 4.67
C ILE A 337 9.66 -10.99 5.66
N PHE A 338 8.51 -11.12 6.33
CA PHE A 338 8.01 -10.14 7.29
C PHE A 338 8.50 -10.38 8.72
N ASN A 339 9.19 -11.50 9.01
CA ASN A 339 9.65 -11.80 10.36
C ASN A 339 10.81 -10.90 10.81
N ASP A 340 11.78 -10.62 9.92
CA ASP A 340 12.86 -9.66 10.23
C ASP A 340 12.37 -8.20 10.29
N MET A 341 11.30 -7.88 9.55
CA MET A 341 10.68 -6.54 9.57
C MET A 341 10.10 -6.17 10.95
N LYS A 342 9.78 -7.16 11.79
CA LYS A 342 9.30 -6.91 13.16
C LYS A 342 10.40 -6.50 14.15
N THR A 343 11.68 -6.82 13.86
CA THR A 343 12.76 -6.70 14.85
C THR A 343 13.87 -5.73 14.46
N LYS A 344 14.05 -5.44 13.17
CA LYS A 344 15.10 -4.53 12.69
C LYS A 344 14.51 -3.54 11.69
N ASP A 345 14.45 -2.29 12.13
CA ASP A 345 13.97 -1.11 11.41
C ASP A 345 12.47 -1.03 11.13
N LYS A 346 11.77 -0.29 12.01
CA LYS A 346 10.53 0.42 11.66
C LYS A 346 10.67 1.30 10.40
N ASN A 347 11.89 1.53 9.91
CA ASN A 347 12.27 2.37 8.76
C ASN A 347 12.50 1.63 7.42
N ARG A 348 12.18 0.34 7.27
CA ARG A 348 12.42 -0.33 5.98
C ARG A 348 11.37 0.06 4.92
N PHE A 349 11.91 0.71 3.88
CA PHE A 349 11.36 1.29 2.65
C PHE A 349 9.92 0.90 2.25
N ILE A 350 9.65 -0.35 1.86
CA ILE A 350 8.42 -0.69 1.12
C ILE A 350 7.14 -0.45 1.94
N TYR A 351 7.11 -0.79 3.23
CA TYR A 351 5.88 -0.65 4.02
C TYR A 351 5.67 0.76 4.57
N GLN A 352 6.74 1.46 4.93
CA GLN A 352 6.65 2.89 5.23
C GLN A 352 6.28 3.68 3.99
N ASP A 353 6.72 3.28 2.80
CA ASP A 353 6.41 3.98 1.57
C ASP A 353 4.97 3.70 1.13
N VAL A 354 4.44 2.49 1.33
CA VAL A 354 2.99 2.18 1.17
C VAL A 354 2.13 2.90 2.21
N LEU A 355 2.56 2.96 3.48
CA LEU A 355 1.89 3.76 4.51
C LEU A 355 1.97 5.26 4.22
N LYS A 356 3.13 5.76 3.76
CA LYS A 356 3.31 7.15 3.34
C LYS A 356 2.49 7.46 2.11
N GLU A 357 2.33 6.53 1.16
CA GLU A 357 1.52 6.69 -0.03
C GLU A 357 0.03 6.71 0.34
N LYS A 358 -0.45 5.80 1.20
CA LYS A 358 -1.79 5.90 1.81
C LYS A 358 -2.02 7.23 2.54
N LEU A 359 -1.03 7.66 3.31
CA LEU A 359 -1.06 8.93 4.02
C LEU A 359 -0.72 10.13 3.13
N SER A 360 -0.43 9.93 1.84
CA SER A 360 -0.08 10.98 0.90
C SER A 360 -1.30 11.59 0.24
N PHE A 361 -2.50 11.02 0.43
CA PHE A 361 -3.74 11.53 -0.13
C PHE A 361 -4.55 12.31 0.90
N LYS A 362 -5.27 13.32 0.41
CA LYS A 362 -6.25 14.09 1.17
C LYS A 362 -7.52 13.24 1.36
N HIS A 363 -8.17 13.44 2.49
CA HIS A 363 -9.47 12.87 2.83
C HIS A 363 -10.56 13.58 2.01
N SER A 364 -11.45 12.81 1.39
CA SER A 364 -12.54 13.32 0.57
C SER A 364 -13.86 12.64 0.94
N ILE A 365 -14.95 13.41 1.00
CA ILE A 365 -16.31 12.87 1.12
C ILE A 365 -16.73 12.17 -0.18
N ASN A 366 -16.27 12.69 -1.32
CA ASN A 366 -16.67 12.25 -2.66
C ASN A 366 -15.68 11.27 -3.32
N ASN A 367 -14.76 10.70 -2.54
CA ASN A 367 -13.69 9.82 -3.03
C ASN A 367 -12.79 10.48 -4.11
N ILE A 368 -12.61 11.80 -4.03
CA ILE A 368 -11.62 12.53 -4.83
C ILE A 368 -10.23 12.14 -4.33
N VAL A 369 -9.33 11.81 -5.27
CA VAL A 369 -7.95 11.45 -4.97
C VAL A 369 -7.07 12.65 -5.28
N GLU A 370 -6.60 13.32 -4.23
CA GLU A 370 -5.68 14.45 -4.34
C GLU A 370 -4.49 14.23 -3.39
N ARG A 371 -3.27 14.54 -3.82
CA ARG A 371 -2.07 14.38 -2.98
C ARG A 371 -1.95 15.55 -1.99
N LYS A 372 -1.56 15.28 -0.75
CA LYS A 372 -1.38 16.27 0.33
C LYS A 372 -0.38 17.38 0.00
N ASN A 373 0.61 17.09 -0.84
CA ASN A 373 1.64 18.05 -1.25
C ASN A 373 1.32 18.75 -2.57
N GLU A 374 0.21 18.39 -3.20
CA GLU A 374 -0.25 19.02 -4.42
C GLU A 374 -1.26 20.09 -4.03
N PHE A 375 -0.91 21.33 -4.29
CA PHE A 375 -1.78 22.49 -4.13
C PHE A 375 -1.76 23.22 -5.46
N ASP A 376 -2.90 23.78 -5.85
CA ASP A 376 -2.96 24.70 -6.97
C ASP A 376 -1.96 25.85 -6.75
N GLU A 377 -1.35 26.31 -7.83
CA GLU A 377 -0.42 27.44 -7.83
C GLU A 377 -1.08 28.68 -7.24
N GLU A 378 -2.35 28.94 -7.55
CA GLU A 378 -3.11 30.08 -6.99
C GLU A 378 -3.36 29.93 -5.49
N TYR A 379 -3.53 28.70 -4.99
CA TYR A 379 -3.63 28.41 -3.55
C TYR A 379 -2.35 28.81 -2.83
N LEU A 380 -1.19 28.41 -3.36
CA LEU A 380 0.12 28.74 -2.79
C LEU A 380 0.43 30.24 -2.90
N ILE A 381 0.07 30.89 -4.02
CA ILE A 381 0.20 32.34 -4.19
C ILE A 381 -0.63 33.07 -3.14
N THR A 382 -1.87 32.64 -2.90
CA THR A 382 -2.75 33.24 -1.89
C THR A 382 -2.15 33.15 -0.49
N LEU A 383 -1.60 31.99 -0.11
CA LEU A 383 -0.88 31.81 1.16
C LEU A 383 0.35 32.72 1.27
N ALA A 384 1.13 32.84 0.18
CA ALA A 384 2.30 33.71 0.15
C ALA A 384 1.92 35.18 0.31
N ILE A 385 0.86 35.64 -0.37
CA ILE A 385 0.34 37.02 -0.24
C ILE A 385 -0.11 37.29 1.19
N CYS A 386 -0.89 36.40 1.79
CA CYS A 386 -1.34 36.55 3.17
C CYS A 386 -0.17 36.60 4.16
N TYR A 387 0.85 35.75 3.96
CA TYR A 387 2.07 35.77 4.75
C TYR A 387 2.81 37.11 4.64
N VAL A 388 2.89 37.69 3.44
CA VAL A 388 3.47 39.03 3.26
C VAL A 388 2.65 40.07 4.02
N ILE A 389 1.31 40.05 3.91
CA ILE A 389 0.44 41.01 4.60
C ILE A 389 0.65 40.99 6.11
N ASP A 390 0.79 39.79 6.71
CA ASP A 390 1.03 39.64 8.15
C ASP A 390 2.39 40.17 8.62
N ASN A 391 3.38 40.20 7.73
CA ASN A 391 4.78 40.43 8.10
C ASN A 391 5.40 41.68 7.48
N LEU A 392 4.67 42.42 6.62
CA LEU A 392 5.22 43.58 5.91
C LEU A 392 5.62 44.73 6.86
N ASN A 393 5.09 44.75 8.09
CA ASN A 393 5.41 45.74 9.12
C ASN A 393 6.78 45.50 9.80
N ILE A 394 7.49 44.42 9.48
CA ILE A 394 8.81 44.11 10.05
C ILE A 394 9.88 44.93 9.31
N ARG A 395 10.88 45.46 10.04
CA ARG A 395 11.96 46.35 9.54
C ARG A 395 12.78 45.83 8.35
N ASN A 396 12.54 44.61 7.86
CA ASN A 396 13.27 43.97 6.76
C ASN A 396 12.35 43.56 5.58
N TYR A 397 11.53 44.49 5.10
CA TYR A 397 10.53 44.24 4.04
C TYR A 397 11.12 43.85 2.67
N TYR A 398 12.43 44.02 2.44
CA TYR A 398 13.05 43.61 1.18
C TYR A 398 13.10 42.09 1.01
N GLU A 399 13.24 41.35 2.11
CA GLU A 399 13.36 39.89 2.09
C GLU A 399 12.00 39.20 2.21
N ILE A 400 10.95 39.89 2.67
CA ILE A 400 9.69 39.22 3.03
C ILE A 400 8.99 38.58 1.83
N PHE A 401 9.08 39.20 0.66
CA PHE A 401 8.50 38.65 -0.58
C PHE A 401 9.21 37.38 -1.02
N ASP A 402 10.55 37.38 -0.95
CA ASP A 402 11.37 36.22 -1.29
C ASP A 402 11.22 35.10 -0.25
N LEU A 403 11.12 35.46 1.04
CA LEU A 403 10.81 34.52 2.12
C LEU A 403 9.45 33.88 1.95
N ALA A 404 8.43 34.65 1.55
CA ALA A 404 7.09 34.12 1.25
C ALA A 404 7.15 33.14 0.07
N ALA A 405 7.80 33.53 -1.03
CA ALA A 405 7.96 32.67 -2.20
C ALA A 405 8.68 31.37 -1.85
N ASN A 406 9.79 31.45 -1.11
CA ASN A 406 10.56 30.29 -0.68
C ASN A 406 9.78 29.38 0.27
N LYS A 407 9.04 29.96 1.23
CA LYS A 407 8.22 29.20 2.19
C LYS A 407 7.18 28.30 1.50
N TYR A 408 6.65 28.75 0.37
CA TYR A 408 5.64 28.04 -0.41
C TYR A 408 6.16 27.48 -1.74
N ASN A 409 7.49 27.37 -1.90
CA ASN A 409 8.16 26.82 -3.09
C ASN A 409 7.81 27.48 -4.44
N LEU A 410 7.50 28.78 -4.44
CA LEU A 410 7.12 29.55 -5.62
C LEU A 410 8.34 30.17 -6.33
N THR A 411 9.25 29.34 -6.82
CA THR A 411 10.57 29.76 -7.37
C THR A 411 10.49 30.68 -8.59
N ASN A 412 9.39 30.64 -9.36
CA ASN A 412 9.19 31.47 -10.55
C ASN A 412 8.26 32.68 -10.34
N HIS A 413 7.74 32.89 -9.12
CA HIS A 413 6.76 33.95 -8.86
C HIS A 413 7.39 35.15 -8.21
N ASN A 414 7.17 36.31 -8.82
CA ASN A 414 7.47 37.58 -8.19
C ASN A 414 6.24 38.03 -7.39
N ILE A 415 6.13 37.57 -6.13
CA ILE A 415 5.01 37.90 -5.24
C ILE A 415 4.81 39.41 -5.12
N ARG A 416 5.91 40.17 -5.08
CA ARG A 416 5.88 41.64 -5.04
C ARG A 416 5.17 42.23 -6.26
N LYS A 417 5.50 41.74 -7.47
CA LYS A 417 4.87 42.16 -8.72
C LYS A 417 3.38 41.79 -8.74
N ILE A 418 3.04 40.56 -8.33
CA ILE A 418 1.64 40.09 -8.28
C ILE A 418 0.82 40.98 -7.34
N MET A 419 1.33 41.26 -6.15
CA MET A 419 0.64 42.13 -5.18
C MET A 419 0.49 43.57 -5.69
N ASP A 420 1.46 44.12 -6.42
CA ASP A 420 1.38 45.46 -7.02
C ASP A 420 0.33 45.50 -8.15
N GLU A 421 0.34 44.50 -9.04
CA GLU A 421 -0.62 44.37 -10.16
C GLU A 421 -2.05 44.17 -9.66
N ARG A 422 -2.25 43.37 -8.60
CA ARG A 422 -3.54 43.18 -7.92
C ARG A 422 -3.90 44.34 -6.98
N LYS A 423 -3.04 45.36 -6.87
CA LYS A 423 -3.22 46.54 -6.01
C LYS A 423 -3.39 46.22 -4.52
N PHE A 424 -2.80 45.12 -4.04
CA PHE A 424 -2.76 44.76 -2.62
C PHE A 424 -1.69 45.52 -1.86
N ILE A 425 -0.67 46.01 -2.57
CA ILE A 425 0.32 46.95 -2.06
C ILE A 425 0.31 48.24 -2.86
N THR A 426 0.83 49.30 -2.23
CA THR A 426 1.08 50.58 -2.88
C THR A 426 2.41 51.16 -2.44
N TYR A 427 3.01 51.93 -3.33
CA TYR A 427 4.19 52.75 -3.05
C TYR A 427 3.83 54.23 -2.97
N ASN A 428 2.55 54.59 -2.88
CA ASN A 428 2.16 55.99 -2.74
C ASN A 428 2.47 56.48 -1.32
N ILE A 429 3.12 57.64 -1.23
CA ILE A 429 3.50 58.25 0.04
C ILE A 429 2.35 59.12 0.53
N GLN A 430 1.93 58.92 1.78
CA GLN A 430 0.99 59.82 2.44
C GLN A 430 1.74 61.04 2.98
N GLU A 431 1.11 62.20 2.94
CA GLU A 431 1.73 63.46 3.39
C GLU A 431 2.15 63.42 4.86
N SER A 432 1.38 62.71 5.70
CA SER A 432 1.69 62.49 7.12
C SER A 432 2.99 61.71 7.34
N ASP A 433 3.37 60.86 6.39
CA ASP A 433 4.44 59.87 6.55
C ASP A 433 5.71 60.28 5.77
N TRP A 434 5.62 61.35 4.95
CA TRP A 434 6.69 61.78 4.05
C TRP A 434 8.01 62.05 4.76
N PHE A 435 7.97 62.65 5.95
CA PHE A 435 9.22 62.99 6.63
C PHE A 435 10.00 61.72 7.01
N GLU A 436 9.32 60.68 7.50
CA GLU A 436 9.95 59.40 7.84
C GLU A 436 10.38 58.63 6.58
N GLU A 437 9.52 58.53 5.58
CA GLU A 437 9.83 57.84 4.34
C GLU A 437 10.92 58.54 3.51
N GLY A 438 10.92 59.87 3.52
CA GLY A 438 11.93 60.73 2.93
C GLY A 438 13.32 60.41 3.46
N GLN A 439 13.43 59.99 4.73
CA GLN A 439 14.70 59.57 5.31
C GLN A 439 15.24 58.26 4.72
N GLN A 440 14.45 57.48 3.98
CA GLN A 440 14.91 56.26 3.34
C GLN A 440 15.53 56.50 1.95
N PHE A 441 15.35 57.69 1.39
CA PHE A 441 16.00 58.08 0.15
C PHE A 441 17.45 58.49 0.40
N SER A 442 18.31 58.17 -0.55
CA SER A 442 19.65 58.75 -0.63
C SER A 442 19.56 60.22 -1.04
N VAL A 443 20.59 60.99 -0.70
CA VAL A 443 20.68 62.40 -1.11
C VAL A 443 20.62 62.54 -2.64
N SER A 444 21.15 61.57 -3.39
CA SER A 444 21.09 61.57 -4.86
C SER A 444 19.65 61.46 -5.37
N GLU A 445 18.88 60.51 -4.85
CA GLU A 445 17.49 60.29 -5.27
C GLU A 445 16.60 61.49 -4.91
N LEU A 446 16.80 62.10 -3.74
CA LEU A 446 16.08 63.33 -3.35
C LEU A 446 16.39 64.48 -4.33
N LYS A 447 17.65 64.63 -4.75
CA LYS A 447 18.05 65.62 -5.76
C LYS A 447 17.44 65.33 -7.12
N GLU A 448 17.33 64.07 -7.52
CA GLU A 448 16.66 63.69 -8.78
C GLU A 448 15.17 64.02 -8.76
N ILE A 449 14.48 63.78 -7.64
CA ILE A 449 13.06 64.16 -7.48
C ILE A 449 12.91 65.68 -7.64
N LEU A 450 13.77 66.47 -6.98
CA LEU A 450 13.76 67.93 -7.10
C LEU A 450 14.09 68.40 -8.53
N LEU A 451 15.08 67.77 -9.19
CA LEU A 451 15.46 68.07 -10.58
C LEU A 451 14.29 67.83 -11.54
N LYS A 452 13.60 66.70 -11.44
CA LYS A 452 12.43 66.36 -12.27
C LYS A 452 11.28 67.36 -12.11
N ASN A 453 11.26 68.11 -11.02
CA ASN A 453 10.26 69.16 -10.73
C ASN A 453 10.82 70.59 -10.88
N ASN A 454 12.00 70.78 -11.49
CA ASN A 454 12.66 72.08 -11.70
C ASN A 454 12.96 72.86 -10.40
N LEU A 455 13.25 72.15 -9.31
CA LEU A 455 13.56 72.73 -8.01
C LEU A 455 15.08 72.72 -7.70
N LYS A 456 15.49 73.60 -6.79
CA LYS A 456 16.89 73.71 -6.34
C LYS A 456 17.35 72.41 -5.66
N GLN A 457 18.52 71.89 -6.05
CA GLN A 457 19.07 70.61 -5.57
C GLN A 457 20.14 70.76 -4.45
N SER A 458 20.50 71.97 -4.06
CA SER A 458 21.47 72.19 -2.97
C SER A 458 20.80 72.05 -1.60
N GLY A 459 21.52 71.50 -0.63
CA GLY A 459 21.08 71.44 0.77
C GLY A 459 21.52 70.17 1.47
N ASN A 460 21.35 70.14 2.78
CA ASN A 460 21.46 68.90 3.55
C ASN A 460 20.20 68.02 3.34
N LYS A 461 20.24 66.75 3.77
CA LYS A 461 19.16 65.79 3.50
C LYS A 461 17.78 66.27 3.98
N ASN A 462 17.69 66.85 5.17
CA ASN A 462 16.41 67.32 5.72
C ASN A 462 15.86 68.50 4.93
N GLU A 463 16.71 69.44 4.52
CA GLU A 463 16.31 70.56 3.66
C GLU A 463 15.78 70.08 2.29
N LEU A 464 16.31 68.98 1.76
CA LEU A 464 15.80 68.38 0.52
C LEU A 464 14.43 67.72 0.74
N ILE A 465 14.26 66.98 1.85
CA ILE A 465 12.99 66.34 2.22
C ILE A 465 11.89 67.39 2.42
N GLU A 466 12.14 68.43 3.22
CA GLU A 466 11.17 69.52 3.46
C GLU A 466 10.81 70.24 2.16
N ARG A 467 11.79 70.47 1.27
CA ARG A 467 11.55 71.13 -0.01
C ARG A 467 10.64 70.29 -0.92
N ILE A 468 10.83 68.97 -0.95
CA ILE A 468 9.94 68.07 -1.69
C ILE A 468 8.54 68.12 -1.10
N GLN A 469 8.40 68.05 0.23
CA GLN A 469 7.09 68.13 0.91
C GLN A 469 6.29 69.38 0.51
N LEU A 470 6.95 70.53 0.47
CA LEU A 470 6.30 71.82 0.23
C LEU A 470 5.99 72.10 -1.25
N ASN A 471 6.70 71.46 -2.19
CA ASN A 471 6.71 71.88 -3.59
C ASN A 471 6.44 70.76 -4.60
N VAL A 472 6.41 69.49 -4.17
CA VAL A 472 6.20 68.33 -5.04
C VAL A 472 4.97 67.58 -4.58
N SER A 473 4.09 67.28 -5.53
CA SER A 473 2.93 66.43 -5.29
C SER A 473 3.41 65.01 -4.96
N LEU A 474 3.17 64.55 -3.73
CA LEU A 474 3.73 63.30 -3.19
C LEU A 474 3.16 62.05 -3.86
N ASP A 475 2.01 62.13 -4.51
CA ASP A 475 1.45 61.08 -5.39
C ASP A 475 2.38 60.73 -6.57
N LYS A 476 3.25 61.65 -6.98
CA LYS A 476 4.28 61.44 -8.01
C LYS A 476 5.58 60.87 -7.48
N VAL A 477 5.72 60.75 -6.16
CA VAL A 477 6.89 60.17 -5.51
C VAL A 477 6.55 58.77 -5.01
N LYS A 478 7.29 57.77 -5.48
CA LYS A 478 7.10 56.37 -5.08
C LYS A 478 7.98 56.05 -3.88
N SER A 479 7.37 55.58 -2.80
CA SER A 479 8.04 55.03 -1.63
C SER A 479 8.99 53.90 -2.00
N LYS A 480 10.01 53.69 -1.17
CA LYS A 480 10.84 52.48 -1.20
C LYS A 480 10.19 51.33 -0.44
N VAL A 481 9.29 51.62 0.48
CA VAL A 481 8.59 50.65 1.32
C VAL A 481 7.18 50.47 0.74
N PRO A 482 6.78 49.24 0.37
CA PRO A 482 5.39 48.99 0.05
C PRO A 482 4.53 49.09 1.32
N LYS A 483 3.32 49.64 1.18
CA LYS A 483 2.27 49.61 2.20
C LYS A 483 1.13 48.72 1.75
N ILE A 484 0.50 48.00 2.69
CA ILE A 484 -0.72 47.24 2.42
C ILE A 484 -1.88 48.21 2.15
N THR A 485 -2.65 47.97 1.09
CA THR A 485 -3.86 48.73 0.76
C THR A 485 -5.09 48.13 1.44
N GLN A 486 -6.21 48.86 1.44
CA GLN A 486 -7.48 48.30 1.92
C GLN A 486 -7.89 47.05 1.14
N SER A 487 -7.66 47.00 -0.18
CA SER A 487 -7.90 45.81 -0.98
C SER A 487 -7.00 44.64 -0.59
N GLY A 488 -5.77 44.90 -0.16
CA GLY A 488 -4.90 43.86 0.41
C GLY A 488 -5.45 43.30 1.73
N TYR A 489 -5.92 44.17 2.63
CA TYR A 489 -6.57 43.73 3.88
C TYR A 489 -7.84 42.93 3.62
N ASN A 490 -8.73 43.43 2.74
CA ASN A 490 -9.95 42.72 2.37
C ASN A 490 -9.63 41.36 1.73
N PHE A 491 -8.65 41.28 0.83
CA PHE A 491 -8.23 40.01 0.23
C PHE A 491 -7.82 38.97 1.28
N LYS A 492 -7.11 39.40 2.33
CA LYS A 492 -6.74 38.50 3.43
C LYS A 492 -7.97 38.02 4.22
N GLU A 493 -8.92 38.92 4.49
CA GLU A 493 -10.18 38.56 5.14
C GLU A 493 -10.98 37.55 4.29
N ASP A 494 -11.07 37.80 2.98
CA ASP A 494 -11.72 36.90 2.02
C ASP A 494 -10.99 35.54 1.92
N SER A 495 -9.68 35.51 2.17
CA SER A 495 -8.83 34.30 2.16
C SER A 495 -8.79 33.56 3.51
N LEU A 496 -9.59 33.98 4.49
CA LEU A 496 -9.60 33.36 5.82
C LEU A 496 -9.89 31.85 5.79
N PRO A 497 -10.85 31.33 4.99
CA PRO A 497 -11.10 29.89 4.89
C PRO A 497 -9.88 29.12 4.40
N LEU A 498 -9.16 29.67 3.42
CA LEU A 498 -7.95 29.07 2.87
C LEU A 498 -6.83 28.99 3.90
N LEU A 499 -6.60 30.07 4.65
CA LEU A 499 -5.61 30.12 5.72
C LEU A 499 -5.93 29.12 6.82
N TYR A 500 -7.22 29.05 7.19
CA TYR A 500 -7.71 28.14 8.20
C TYR A 500 -7.55 26.68 7.76
N HIS A 501 -7.91 26.38 6.51
CA HIS A 501 -7.70 25.07 5.91
C HIS A 501 -6.23 24.67 5.96
N LYS A 502 -5.31 25.55 5.54
CA LYS A 502 -3.88 25.21 5.57
C LYS A 502 -3.38 24.90 6.98
N GLN A 503 -3.93 25.57 7.99
CA GLN A 503 -3.51 25.40 9.37
C GLN A 503 -4.03 24.11 10.01
N TYR A 504 -5.29 23.74 9.73
CA TYR A 504 -5.98 22.68 10.47
C TYR A 504 -6.46 21.51 9.61
N LEU A 505 -6.75 21.75 8.33
CA LEU A 505 -7.40 20.81 7.42
C LEU A 505 -6.52 20.42 6.23
N GLU A 506 -5.19 20.57 6.32
CA GLU A 506 -4.31 20.29 5.16
C GLU A 506 -4.40 18.84 4.63
N ASN A 507 -4.91 17.92 5.46
CA ASN A 507 -5.19 16.54 5.09
C ASN A 507 -6.54 16.36 4.38
N TYR A 508 -7.30 17.41 4.08
CA TYR A 508 -8.63 17.37 3.47
C TYR A 508 -8.64 18.13 2.14
N ILE A 509 -9.66 17.88 1.30
CA ILE A 509 -9.84 18.59 0.04
C ILE A 509 -10.33 20.01 0.33
N TYR A 510 -9.62 21.03 -0.18
CA TYR A 510 -9.96 22.43 0.07
C TYR A 510 -11.31 22.79 -0.52
N ASP A 511 -11.62 22.38 -1.75
CA ASP A 511 -12.88 22.69 -2.43
C ASP A 511 -14.11 22.15 -1.67
N GLU A 512 -13.98 21.00 -1.01
CA GLU A 512 -15.05 20.44 -0.17
C GLU A 512 -15.27 21.33 1.06
N PHE A 513 -14.20 21.79 1.69
CA PHE A 513 -14.28 22.71 2.83
C PHE A 513 -14.77 24.11 2.44
N GLU A 514 -14.31 24.66 1.31
CA GLU A 514 -14.74 25.96 0.80
C GLU A 514 -16.23 25.95 0.47
N ASN A 515 -16.73 24.87 -0.13
CA ASN A 515 -18.15 24.69 -0.36
C ASN A 515 -18.94 24.60 0.96
N GLU A 516 -18.41 23.94 1.99
CA GLU A 516 -19.05 23.91 3.31
C GLU A 516 -19.10 25.32 3.94
N PHE A 517 -17.98 26.03 3.89
CA PHE A 517 -17.86 27.39 4.42
C PHE A 517 -18.86 28.35 3.75
N ASN A 518 -18.95 28.32 2.42
CA ASN A 518 -19.82 29.20 1.65
C ASN A 518 -21.32 28.91 1.84
N ASN A 519 -21.68 27.68 2.21
CA ASN A 519 -23.08 27.27 2.42
C ASN A 519 -23.49 27.30 3.90
N SER A 520 -22.57 27.54 4.83
CA SER A 520 -22.89 27.52 6.25
C SER A 520 -23.60 28.78 6.70
N GLU A 521 -24.60 28.63 7.56
CA GLU A 521 -25.23 29.75 8.28
C GLU A 521 -24.44 30.15 9.54
N LYS A 522 -23.42 29.37 9.92
CA LYS A 522 -22.62 29.60 11.12
C LYS A 522 -21.57 30.69 10.88
N THR A 523 -21.23 31.42 11.94
CA THR A 523 -20.23 32.49 11.88
C THR A 523 -18.86 32.07 12.40
N SER A 524 -18.79 31.01 13.20
CA SER A 524 -17.54 30.52 13.78
C SER A 524 -16.85 29.53 12.85
N MET A 525 -15.58 29.77 12.54
CA MET A 525 -14.78 28.85 11.71
C MET A 525 -14.61 27.47 12.37
N ASP A 526 -14.49 27.43 13.71
CA ASP A 526 -14.45 26.17 14.46
C ASP A 526 -15.74 25.36 14.26
N GLU A 527 -16.91 26.01 14.33
CA GLU A 527 -18.20 25.33 14.20
C GLU A 527 -18.49 24.87 12.76
N ILE A 528 -18.13 25.68 11.75
CA ILE A 528 -18.21 25.28 10.33
C ILE A 528 -17.33 24.05 10.09
N THR A 529 -16.12 24.05 10.66
CA THR A 529 -15.18 22.94 10.51
C THR A 529 -15.64 21.68 11.22
N ILE A 530 -16.30 21.81 12.37
CA ILE A 530 -16.91 20.67 13.06
C ILE A 530 -17.97 20.00 12.16
N ASP A 531 -18.87 20.78 11.52
CA ASP A 531 -19.88 20.23 10.60
C ASP A 531 -19.25 19.56 9.38
N PHE A 532 -18.20 20.18 8.83
CA PHE A 532 -17.41 19.59 7.76
C PHE A 532 -16.85 18.21 8.16
N LEU A 533 -16.26 18.11 9.35
CA LEU A 533 -15.68 16.86 9.85
C LEU A 533 -16.74 15.81 10.19
N GLU A 534 -17.93 16.20 10.64
CA GLU A 534 -19.04 15.25 10.84
C GLU A 534 -19.41 14.53 9.53
N LYS A 535 -19.43 15.26 8.40
CA LYS A 535 -19.66 14.64 7.08
C LYS A 535 -18.53 13.69 6.68
N HIS A 536 -17.28 14.03 7.01
CA HIS A 536 -16.14 13.13 6.77
C HIS A 536 -16.16 11.89 7.67
N VAL A 537 -16.60 12.01 8.92
CA VAL A 537 -16.81 10.88 9.84
C VAL A 537 -17.88 9.94 9.27
N GLN A 538 -19.02 10.50 8.84
CA GLN A 538 -20.10 9.72 8.23
C GLN A 538 -19.63 9.00 6.95
N SER A 539 -18.95 9.72 6.05
CA SER A 539 -18.37 9.14 4.83
C SER A 539 -17.34 8.04 5.14
N ALA A 540 -16.51 8.24 6.17
CA ALA A 540 -15.52 7.23 6.59
C ALA A 540 -16.18 5.97 7.17
N MET A 541 -17.29 6.13 7.89
CA MET A 541 -18.09 5.01 8.39
C MET A 541 -18.74 4.22 7.25
N GLU A 542 -19.33 4.90 6.27
CA GLU A 542 -19.97 4.28 5.10
C GLU A 542 -18.97 3.57 4.19
N SER A 543 -17.82 4.21 3.95
CA SER A 543 -16.74 3.66 3.11
C SER A 543 -15.84 2.66 3.85
N LYS A 544 -16.04 2.49 5.17
CA LYS A 544 -15.16 1.69 6.05
C LYS A 544 -13.69 2.13 5.92
N ASN A 545 -13.42 3.43 6.06
CA ASN A 545 -12.07 4.00 6.01
C ASN A 545 -11.59 4.39 7.42
N HIS A 546 -10.76 3.53 8.02
CA HIS A 546 -10.25 3.74 9.38
C HIS A 546 -9.46 5.04 9.55
N ASN A 547 -8.53 5.34 8.63
CA ASN A 547 -7.62 6.48 8.80
C ASN A 547 -8.38 7.81 8.76
N GLN A 548 -9.30 7.96 7.81
CA GLN A 548 -10.15 9.14 7.69
C GLN A 548 -11.04 9.33 8.93
N LEU A 549 -11.59 8.24 9.45
CA LEU A 549 -12.41 8.27 10.66
C LEU A 549 -11.60 8.78 11.86
N VAL A 550 -10.44 8.19 12.11
CA VAL A 550 -9.58 8.55 13.25
C VAL A 550 -9.03 9.97 13.12
N ASP A 551 -8.56 10.37 11.94
CA ASP A 551 -8.04 11.72 11.70
C ASP A 551 -9.12 12.78 11.90
N SER A 552 -10.34 12.53 11.42
CA SER A 552 -11.47 13.46 11.56
C SER A 552 -11.90 13.62 13.01
N LEU A 553 -12.02 12.51 13.75
CA LEU A 553 -12.30 12.55 15.18
C LEU A 553 -11.20 13.29 15.96
N LYS A 554 -9.91 13.04 15.66
CA LYS A 554 -8.78 13.72 16.32
C LYS A 554 -8.81 15.23 16.13
N LEU A 555 -9.24 15.68 14.95
CA LEU A 555 -9.36 17.10 14.65
C LEU A 555 -10.60 17.70 15.33
N GLN A 556 -11.74 17.01 15.33
CA GLN A 556 -12.92 17.42 16.10
C GLN A 556 -12.58 17.58 17.59
N SER A 557 -11.91 16.61 18.22
CA SER A 557 -11.47 16.71 19.62
C SER A 557 -10.64 17.97 19.88
N MET A 558 -9.73 18.33 18.97
CA MET A 558 -8.95 19.56 19.08
C MET A 558 -9.83 20.82 18.98
N LEU A 559 -10.79 20.85 18.05
CA LEU A 559 -11.67 22.01 17.84
C LEU A 559 -12.65 22.20 19.02
N TYR A 560 -13.25 21.12 19.52
CA TYR A 560 -14.07 21.19 20.74
C TYR A 560 -13.25 21.66 21.96
N SER A 561 -11.98 21.27 22.04
CA SER A 561 -11.08 21.80 23.07
C SER A 561 -10.83 23.30 22.93
N ASN A 562 -10.78 23.84 21.70
CA ASN A 562 -10.59 25.29 21.47
C ASN A 562 -11.80 26.10 21.96
N ILE A 563 -13.01 25.60 21.70
CA ILE A 563 -14.26 26.22 22.16
C ILE A 563 -14.63 25.86 23.61
N ARG A 564 -13.78 25.08 24.29
CA ARG A 564 -13.89 24.65 25.70
C ARG A 564 -15.11 23.77 25.99
N ASP A 565 -15.54 22.99 25.02
CA ASP A 565 -16.57 21.97 25.20
C ASP A 565 -15.91 20.64 25.63
N ILE A 566 -15.63 20.52 26.92
CA ILE A 566 -14.85 19.39 27.46
C ILE A 566 -15.63 18.07 27.39
N GLU A 567 -16.97 18.12 27.46
CA GLU A 567 -17.82 16.93 27.37
C GLU A 567 -17.72 16.30 25.98
N GLU A 568 -17.82 17.09 24.91
CA GLU A 568 -17.63 16.59 23.54
C GLU A 568 -16.19 16.14 23.28
N VAL A 569 -15.18 16.80 23.85
CA VAL A 569 -13.79 16.30 23.80
C VAL A 569 -13.71 14.88 24.37
N LEU A 570 -14.30 14.63 25.55
CA LEU A 570 -14.32 13.30 26.16
C LEU A 570 -15.08 12.30 25.29
N ARG A 571 -16.27 12.66 24.79
CA ARG A 571 -17.06 11.80 23.90
C ARG A 571 -16.25 11.37 22.66
N ILE A 572 -15.56 12.31 22.03
CA ILE A 572 -14.77 12.04 20.82
C ILE A 572 -13.51 11.21 21.14
N GLU A 573 -12.81 11.48 22.24
CA GLU A 573 -11.66 10.64 22.65
C GLU A 573 -12.10 9.20 22.99
N LEU A 574 -13.29 9.02 23.56
CA LEU A 574 -13.89 7.69 23.77
C LEU A 574 -14.26 7.02 22.44
N LYS A 575 -14.76 7.76 21.44
CA LYS A 575 -14.97 7.24 20.08
C LYS A 575 -13.66 6.80 19.42
N ILE A 576 -12.60 7.61 19.51
CA ILE A 576 -11.27 7.24 18.99
C ILE A 576 -10.78 5.97 19.67
N PHE A 577 -10.92 5.90 21.00
CA PHE A 577 -10.58 4.71 21.76
C PHE A 577 -11.37 3.48 21.29
N LEU A 578 -12.69 3.59 21.13
CA LEU A 578 -13.55 2.51 20.62
C LEU A 578 -13.15 2.05 19.22
N VAL A 579 -12.96 2.99 18.28
CA VAL A 579 -12.56 2.73 16.89
C VAL A 579 -11.23 1.99 16.85
N ASN A 580 -10.24 2.47 17.60
CA ASN A 580 -8.89 1.94 17.58
C ASN A 580 -8.79 0.59 18.29
N ILE A 581 -9.48 0.44 19.43
CA ILE A 581 -9.41 -0.78 20.21
C ILE A 581 -10.14 -1.94 19.55
N ASN A 582 -11.26 -1.65 18.87
CA ASN A 582 -11.98 -2.61 18.04
C ASN A 582 -11.32 -2.80 16.66
N MET A 583 -10.33 -1.99 16.32
CA MET A 583 -9.68 -1.94 15.02
C MET A 583 -10.70 -1.82 13.88
N LEU A 584 -11.69 -0.94 14.08
CA LEU A 584 -12.77 -0.73 13.13
C LEU A 584 -12.19 -0.30 11.78
N PHE A 585 -12.45 -1.12 10.77
CA PHE A 585 -12.02 -0.89 9.40
C PHE A 585 -10.49 -0.86 9.17
N VAL A 586 -9.68 -1.31 10.14
CA VAL A 586 -8.24 -1.48 9.95
C VAL A 586 -8.02 -2.68 9.02
N ASP A 587 -7.30 -2.51 7.91
CA ASP A 587 -7.03 -3.65 7.05
C ASP A 587 -6.16 -4.68 7.77
N ASP A 588 -6.43 -5.97 7.51
CA ASP A 588 -5.72 -7.10 8.13
C ASP A 588 -4.19 -7.04 7.94
N VAL A 589 -3.72 -6.35 6.89
CA VAL A 589 -2.30 -6.14 6.59
C VAL A 589 -1.62 -5.17 7.56
N TYR A 590 -2.37 -4.24 8.15
CA TYR A 590 -1.86 -3.24 9.10
C TYR A 590 -2.06 -3.65 10.55
N TYR A 591 -2.77 -4.75 10.77
CA TYR A 591 -3.13 -5.28 12.08
C TYR A 591 -1.92 -5.43 13.03
N ASP A 592 -0.82 -6.01 12.54
CA ASP A 592 0.38 -6.25 13.35
C ASP A 592 1.06 -4.94 13.82
N TYR A 593 0.89 -3.87 13.06
CA TYR A 593 1.57 -2.57 13.26
C TYR A 593 0.70 -1.54 13.97
N TYR A 594 -0.60 -1.79 14.05
CA TYR A 594 -1.56 -0.86 14.63
C TYR A 594 -1.59 -0.96 16.16
N ASP A 595 -1.42 0.14 16.88
CA ASP A 595 -1.54 0.16 18.34
C ASP A 595 -2.99 0.43 18.74
N ALA A 596 -3.64 -0.57 19.36
CA ALA A 596 -5.05 -0.49 19.77
C ALA A 596 -5.35 0.72 20.67
N ILE A 597 -4.39 1.11 21.50
CA ILE A 597 -4.42 2.30 22.34
C ILE A 597 -3.22 3.18 21.95
N GLU A 598 -3.51 4.28 21.27
CA GLU A 598 -2.52 5.30 20.94
C GLU A 598 -2.08 6.10 22.17
N GLU A 599 -0.82 6.52 22.21
CA GLU A 599 -0.28 7.28 23.34
C GLU A 599 -0.98 8.63 23.55
N ARG A 600 -1.41 9.31 22.48
CA ARG A 600 -2.16 10.57 22.57
C ARG A 600 -3.51 10.34 23.25
N THR A 601 -4.32 9.41 22.75
CA THR A 601 -5.63 9.08 23.30
C THR A 601 -5.50 8.60 24.75
N PHE A 602 -4.49 7.78 25.06
CA PHE A 602 -4.19 7.39 26.44
C PHE A 602 -3.96 8.59 27.37
N LYS A 603 -3.13 9.56 26.94
CA LYS A 603 -2.86 10.78 27.73
C LYS A 603 -4.09 11.66 27.87
N ASN A 604 -4.87 11.83 26.80
CA ASN A 604 -6.08 12.64 26.79
C ASN A 604 -7.16 12.03 27.70
N LEU A 605 -7.44 10.74 27.55
CA LEU A 605 -8.37 10.02 28.44
C LEU A 605 -7.90 10.09 29.89
N LYS A 606 -6.62 9.83 30.18
CA LYS A 606 -6.12 9.89 31.56
C LYS A 606 -6.26 11.29 32.17
N LYS A 607 -6.08 12.36 31.38
CA LYS A 607 -6.32 13.74 31.83
C LYS A 607 -7.79 13.97 32.14
N LEU A 608 -8.68 13.62 31.21
CA LEU A 608 -10.13 13.81 31.34
C LEU A 608 -10.71 12.95 32.48
N MET A 609 -10.16 11.76 32.73
CA MET A 609 -10.50 10.89 33.85
C MET A 609 -10.21 11.49 35.24
N TYR A 610 -9.44 12.58 35.35
CA TYR A 610 -9.30 13.32 36.60
C TYR A 610 -10.36 14.41 36.76
N GLU A 611 -11.03 14.81 35.68
CA GLU A 611 -12.04 15.87 35.65
C GLU A 611 -13.46 15.29 35.78
N TYR A 612 -13.66 14.03 35.41
CA TYR A 612 -14.94 13.32 35.44
C TYR A 612 -14.92 12.14 36.42
N ASP A 613 -16.09 11.81 36.99
CA ASP A 613 -16.25 10.55 37.71
C ASP A 613 -16.22 9.37 36.74
N PHE A 614 -15.77 8.22 37.21
CA PHE A 614 -15.64 7.03 36.37
C PHE A 614 -16.99 6.55 35.85
N ASP A 615 -18.06 6.66 36.66
CA ASP A 615 -19.43 6.30 36.26
C ASP A 615 -19.94 7.16 35.10
N GLU A 616 -19.61 8.46 35.09
CA GLU A 616 -19.96 9.39 34.01
C GLU A 616 -19.20 9.06 32.72
N LEU A 617 -17.93 8.68 32.84
CA LEU A 617 -17.13 8.20 31.71
C LEU A 617 -17.71 6.91 31.11
N LEU A 618 -18.13 5.96 31.94
CA LEU A 618 -18.78 4.72 31.47
C LEU A 618 -20.11 5.00 30.78
N PHE A 619 -20.89 5.97 31.29
CA PHE A 619 -22.11 6.40 30.64
C PHE A 619 -21.83 6.96 29.23
N LEU A 620 -20.86 7.86 29.09
CA LEU A 620 -20.46 8.43 27.80
C LEU A 620 -19.84 7.39 26.85
N LEU A 621 -19.10 6.42 27.38
CA LEU A 621 -18.60 5.29 26.61
C LEU A 621 -19.76 4.46 26.06
N GLY A 622 -20.79 4.21 26.88
CA GLY A 622 -21.98 3.47 26.48
C GLY A 622 -22.76 4.18 25.37
N LEU A 623 -22.89 5.50 25.44
CA LEU A 623 -23.47 6.29 24.35
C LEU A 623 -22.63 6.19 23.07
N SER A 624 -21.31 6.33 23.19
CA SER A 624 -20.40 6.24 22.05
C SER A 624 -20.41 4.85 21.42
N TYR A 625 -20.54 3.78 22.22
CA TYR A 625 -20.62 2.39 21.75
C TYR A 625 -21.87 2.16 20.88
N GLN A 626 -22.99 2.78 21.23
CA GLN A 626 -24.26 2.64 20.50
C GLN A 626 -24.26 3.30 19.12
N GLU A 627 -23.29 4.15 18.82
CA GLU A 627 -23.15 4.77 17.50
C GLU A 627 -22.56 3.83 16.44
N PHE A 628 -21.97 2.71 16.84
CA PHE A 628 -21.35 1.73 15.94
C PHE A 628 -22.25 0.48 15.77
N ASP A 629 -22.19 -0.16 14.60
CA ASP A 629 -22.86 -1.45 14.40
C ASP A 629 -22.19 -2.51 15.29
N GLU A 630 -22.98 -3.16 16.15
CA GLU A 630 -22.52 -4.21 17.05
C GLU A 630 -21.75 -5.32 16.31
N LYS A 631 -22.04 -5.55 15.03
CA LYS A 631 -21.34 -6.55 14.20
C LYS A 631 -19.91 -6.16 13.84
N ASP A 632 -19.61 -4.86 13.83
CA ASP A 632 -18.27 -4.36 13.55
C ASP A 632 -17.41 -4.34 14.83
N LEU A 633 -18.01 -4.43 16.02
CA LEU A 633 -17.33 -4.42 17.32
C LEU A 633 -16.92 -5.84 17.74
N ILE A 634 -15.62 -6.02 18.04
CA ILE A 634 -15.04 -7.30 18.44
C ILE A 634 -14.93 -7.41 19.96
N ILE A 635 -14.69 -6.29 20.63
CA ILE A 635 -14.53 -6.18 22.08
C ILE A 635 -15.85 -5.66 22.65
N SER A 636 -16.40 -6.43 23.58
CA SER A 636 -17.68 -6.11 24.23
C SER A 636 -17.57 -4.91 25.19
N MET A 637 -18.71 -4.30 25.52
CA MET A 637 -18.77 -3.18 26.47
C MET A 637 -18.13 -3.51 27.84
N ASP A 638 -18.41 -4.70 28.39
CA ASP A 638 -17.83 -5.13 29.68
C ASP A 638 -16.29 -5.25 29.61
N GLU A 639 -15.77 -5.70 28.47
CA GLU A 639 -14.32 -5.78 28.25
C GLU A 639 -13.69 -4.40 28.07
N LEU A 640 -14.38 -3.48 27.40
CA LEU A 640 -13.95 -2.08 27.25
C LEU A 640 -13.86 -1.36 28.60
N GLU A 641 -14.85 -1.54 29.48
CA GLU A 641 -14.83 -1.05 30.85
C GLU A 641 -13.61 -1.59 31.61
N SER A 642 -13.34 -2.89 31.51
CA SER A 642 -12.15 -3.51 32.11
C SER A 642 -10.84 -2.90 31.60
N ILE A 643 -10.78 -2.58 30.30
CA ILE A 643 -9.60 -1.98 29.69
C ILE A 643 -9.43 -0.52 30.12
N LEU A 644 -10.51 0.25 30.22
CA LEU A 644 -10.46 1.62 30.74
C LEU A 644 -10.01 1.67 32.20
N HIS A 645 -10.48 0.75 33.05
CA HIS A 645 -9.95 0.62 34.42
C HIS A 645 -8.44 0.37 34.44
N LYS A 646 -7.93 -0.45 33.51
CA LYS A 646 -6.48 -0.70 33.39
C LYS A 646 -5.73 0.53 32.87
N ILE A 647 -6.32 1.29 31.94
CA ILE A 647 -5.76 2.58 31.48
C ILE A 647 -5.60 3.55 32.66
N TYR A 648 -6.61 3.63 33.52
CA TYR A 648 -6.58 4.46 34.73
C TYR A 648 -5.45 4.04 35.68
N ALA A 649 -5.28 2.73 35.90
CA ALA A 649 -4.31 2.19 36.84
C ALA A 649 -2.86 2.16 36.31
N GLN A 650 -2.64 2.14 35.00
CA GLN A 650 -1.32 1.96 34.40
C GLN A 650 -0.66 3.27 33.95
N ASN A 651 0.66 3.21 33.72
CA ASN A 651 1.46 4.33 33.23
C ASN A 651 1.93 4.17 31.78
N THR A 652 1.69 3.02 31.14
CA THR A 652 2.20 2.72 29.79
C THR A 652 1.19 1.91 28.97
N THR A 653 1.10 2.17 27.67
CA THR A 653 0.20 1.46 26.75
C THR A 653 0.74 0.14 26.21
N HIS A 654 2.06 -0.08 26.27
CA HIS A 654 2.71 -1.23 25.59
C HIS A 654 2.15 -2.59 26.01
N ASN A 655 2.06 -2.86 27.32
CA ASN A 655 1.55 -4.13 27.84
C ASN A 655 0.05 -4.31 27.56
N LEU A 656 -0.73 -3.23 27.62
CA LEU A 656 -2.15 -3.25 27.25
C LEU A 656 -2.32 -3.59 25.77
N ASN A 657 -1.61 -2.92 24.86
CA ASN A 657 -1.69 -3.16 23.42
C ASN A 657 -1.29 -4.59 23.08
N TYR A 658 -0.22 -5.11 23.69
CA TYR A 658 0.19 -6.50 23.52
C TYR A 658 -0.91 -7.47 23.95
N ARG A 659 -1.51 -7.23 25.11
CA ARG A 659 -2.57 -8.07 25.67
C ARG A 659 -3.85 -8.02 24.83
N ILE A 660 -4.31 -6.83 24.42
CA ILE A 660 -5.51 -6.65 23.60
C ILE A 660 -5.36 -7.41 22.27
N LYS A 661 -4.21 -7.22 21.59
CA LYS A 661 -3.92 -7.93 20.34
C LYS A 661 -3.98 -9.44 20.52
N TYR A 662 -3.42 -9.94 21.62
CA TYR A 662 -3.36 -11.37 21.90
C TYR A 662 -4.71 -11.97 22.30
N GLU A 663 -5.48 -11.28 23.15
CA GLU A 663 -6.75 -11.79 23.69
C GLU A 663 -7.88 -11.73 22.66
N HIS A 664 -7.99 -10.64 21.89
CA HIS A 664 -9.18 -10.40 21.05
C HIS A 664 -8.97 -10.67 19.56
N TYR A 665 -7.72 -10.77 19.09
CA TYR A 665 -7.43 -10.94 17.67
C TYR A 665 -6.48 -12.09 17.31
N PRO A 666 -6.60 -13.26 17.97
CA PRO A 666 -5.65 -14.36 17.75
C PRO A 666 -5.78 -14.98 16.35
N SER A 667 -6.97 -14.93 15.73
CA SER A 667 -7.21 -15.41 14.36
C SER A 667 -6.48 -14.62 13.28
N LYS A 668 -6.26 -13.31 13.50
CA LYS A 668 -5.50 -12.44 12.60
C LYS A 668 -3.99 -12.58 12.79
N ILE A 669 -3.55 -13.09 13.94
CA ILE A 669 -2.14 -13.37 14.26
C ILE A 669 -1.69 -14.76 13.75
N GLY A 670 -2.63 -15.58 13.24
CA GLY A 670 -2.38 -16.96 12.82
C GLY A 670 -2.62 -17.93 13.98
N ASN A 671 -3.88 -18.30 14.16
CA ASN A 671 -4.32 -19.27 15.18
C ASN A 671 -3.74 -20.66 14.90
N ASP A 672 -2.81 -21.13 15.76
CA ASP A 672 -2.77 -22.54 16.19
C ASP A 672 -1.77 -22.86 17.33
N THR A 673 -1.03 -21.89 17.86
CA THR A 673 -0.07 -22.18 18.96
C THR A 673 -0.70 -22.39 20.34
N PHE A 674 -2.00 -22.14 20.55
CA PHE A 674 -2.50 -21.98 21.93
C PHE A 674 -3.69 -22.83 22.40
N THR A 675 -4.31 -23.67 21.55
CA THR A 675 -5.35 -24.60 22.03
C THR A 675 -4.82 -25.71 22.94
N LYS A 676 -3.50 -25.82 23.16
CA LYS A 676 -2.90 -26.83 24.07
C LYS A 676 -2.32 -26.29 25.38
N SER A 677 -2.16 -24.99 25.61
CA SER A 677 -1.62 -24.49 26.89
C SER A 677 -2.67 -24.39 28.01
N LYS A 678 -3.98 -24.35 27.68
CA LYS A 678 -5.04 -24.32 28.70
C LYS A 678 -5.20 -25.61 29.53
N LYS A 679 -4.46 -26.69 29.23
CA LYS A 679 -4.57 -27.94 30.00
C LYS A 679 -3.32 -28.42 30.71
N GLN A 680 -2.19 -27.72 30.63
CA GLN A 680 -0.98 -28.16 31.34
C GLN A 680 0.06 -27.06 31.50
N THR A 681 -0.26 -26.01 32.24
CA THR A 681 0.78 -25.17 32.83
C THR A 681 0.25 -24.47 34.07
N THR A 682 0.55 -25.08 35.22
CA THR A 682 0.73 -24.37 36.49
C THR A 682 1.96 -23.47 36.35
N ILE A 683 1.88 -22.43 35.51
CA ILE A 683 2.87 -21.35 35.49
C ILE A 683 2.41 -20.37 36.56
N ARG A 684 3.28 -20.21 37.57
CA ARG A 684 3.19 -19.15 38.57
C ARG A 684 2.94 -17.81 37.88
N SER A 685 2.02 -17.05 38.45
CA SER A 685 1.62 -15.71 38.04
C SER A 685 2.82 -14.86 37.61
N LEU A 686 2.66 -14.20 36.47
CA LEU A 686 3.54 -13.15 35.93
C LEU A 686 3.61 -11.89 36.82
N ASP A 687 2.93 -11.88 37.97
CA ASP A 687 2.99 -10.83 38.98
C ASP A 687 4.26 -10.91 39.86
N ASP A 688 5.03 -11.99 39.81
CA ASP A 688 6.22 -12.18 40.67
C ASP A 688 7.56 -11.72 40.02
N TYR A 689 7.53 -11.07 38.85
CA TYR A 689 8.74 -10.66 38.13
C TYR A 689 8.87 -9.15 37.86
N PHE A 690 8.00 -8.31 38.45
CA PHE A 690 8.15 -6.85 38.44
C PHE A 690 7.98 -6.24 39.83
#